data_AF-A0A0J0YCI0-F1
#
_entry.id   AF-A0A0J0YCI0-F1
#
_cell.length_a   1.000
_cell.length_b   1.000
_cell.length_c   1.000
_cell.angle_alpha   90.00
_cell.angle_beta   90.00
_cell.angle_gamma   90.00
#
_symmetry.space_group_name_H-M   'P 1'
#
loop_
_entity.id
_entity.type
_entity.pdbx_description
1 polymer ?
#
loop_
_entity_poly.entity_id
_entity_poly.type
_entity_poly.pdbx_seq_one_letter_code
_entity_poly.pdbx_strand_id
1 'polypeptide(L)'
;MDIVTDLTAEAISYLTLFQDILKSNPQNTFPKAFLKKDSWSTLVSKDENMDKNHYGINQLTPGQIDEITDLVWHSADKNGEKNLTKVYLDIVYDLLEWLATNIDKKYMDKTESSELLLFRVPFFWRQRIRAALYKENLEERKKLATVLRYMPVQVVQAITGQHKSAYDIRLYQFYAAKEKEYDYSNILNDTDLKNHKAWWDENEDDAIKYLTDDRVLLRQLLNNSSERKIRTEFPLPFETLFNDELDEINKARKKRGEEWQASVTVDESTNENLLKVTSDGDKIYDPMVRATDMKLTGTAFSGGGIRSATFNLGILQRLASLDVLEKIDYISTVSGGGYIGTWYTSWIKRSGSFSKVTDQLCPEKSSDPFADEVRPIRWLRMFSNYLSPNVGMMSPDAWTSGMTWLRNTLVNQTLLLLVLLTVFSFILDLYKGWEILGLLFKGLEKKDEIPFFWLNTAMLIFGALTAAFAMRSFYKVKQKRKVARVTKIWNIFNIDIPFLTNITSILPYLLIVWTIICAFLVSTFMFNISIDEICRKSENLYVWFGLNVSLPAFIALILVALLGNYHKRYDLIQLGKANVVKEKLSDKEKIEVKNEIHKVGVINWFPIILTVSSASAAAILSLLLYLFWKNYELILISIRNFNGTICSDKVMLLFGLPIVLEIFSLAIITRMAILGKMFPDYRREWWGRTGGYINRFVLFWVIICFAVFIMPDLWTDTPIVLPVAWGGWAGIVAWGVKIAFASKGDEDPNKSSNIVNIVVKVVPFIFMIGVLLIGSGIINLIREGNSDVINRLTTGGLFLITLFLSWRVGVNEFSLHHFYRNRLIRAFMGATRSREDRIKTANAFTGFDTNDDILLSSMKVDDGYFGPYPILNTALNATVVSALDRQDRKAESFVFTPLYCGYDFSPTRPSTYDVDHVYEYGYRPTNKFSNEKGGPTIGTAMAISGAAVNPNWGYHSSAPMAFLLTIFNVRLGWWIGNTRLKRWKDSDPRGGLLYLIHDLTGKSDINMDYVCLSDGGHFDNMGLYELIRRRCHYIILGDGEQDQDVACEGLANAIRRCRIDFGVEITFENFEDITKHQGISKKHIIKGTIIYPGIKSIGTLIYIKASLTGKEPIDIREYALANPDFPQQSTADQFFDEAQFESYRKLGYHSIHNIAELHLP
;
A
#
# COMPACT_ATOMS: atom_id res chain seq x y z
N MET A 1 4.03 8.35 -23.95
CA MET A 1 2.69 8.12 -23.33
C MET A 1 2.53 8.77 -21.97
N ASP A 2 3.43 8.55 -21.03
CA ASP A 2 3.37 9.25 -19.73
C ASP A 2 3.71 10.72 -19.81
N ILE A 3 4.54 11.14 -20.78
CA ILE A 3 4.66 12.56 -21.16
C ILE A 3 3.28 13.18 -21.35
N VAL A 4 2.37 12.48 -22.05
CA VAL A 4 1.03 12.97 -22.32
C VAL A 4 0.20 12.97 -21.04
N THR A 5 0.28 11.91 -20.22
CA THR A 5 -0.42 11.85 -18.93
C THR A 5 0.05 12.94 -17.97
N ASP A 6 1.36 13.15 -17.84
CA ASP A 6 2.02 14.12 -16.96
C ASP A 6 1.71 15.55 -17.42
N LEU A 7 1.89 15.87 -18.71
CA LEU A 7 1.50 17.17 -19.28
C LEU A 7 -0.01 17.43 -19.13
N THR A 8 -0.84 16.42 -19.31
CA THR A 8 -2.29 16.54 -19.16
C THR A 8 -2.67 16.79 -17.70
N ALA A 9 -2.07 16.04 -16.76
CA ALA A 9 -2.31 16.20 -15.34
C ALA A 9 -1.88 17.59 -14.86
N GLU A 10 -0.70 18.05 -15.31
CA GLU A 10 -0.20 19.39 -15.02
C GLU A 10 -1.15 20.46 -15.56
N ALA A 11 -1.54 20.38 -16.85
CA ALA A 11 -2.49 21.31 -17.43
C ALA A 11 -3.86 21.34 -16.70
N ILE A 12 -4.37 20.19 -16.28
CA ILE A 12 -5.62 20.11 -15.52
C ILE A 12 -5.48 20.80 -14.18
N SER A 13 -4.36 20.62 -13.47
CA SER A 13 -4.14 21.26 -12.16
C SER A 13 -4.23 22.79 -12.25
N TYR A 14 -3.63 23.40 -13.30
CA TYR A 14 -3.77 24.83 -13.58
C TYR A 14 -5.22 25.22 -13.89
N LEU A 15 -5.95 24.43 -14.69
CA LEU A 15 -7.35 24.71 -15.00
C LEU A 15 -8.26 24.61 -13.77
N THR A 16 -8.09 23.59 -12.92
CA THR A 16 -8.94 23.38 -11.75
C THR A 16 -8.74 24.44 -10.69
N LEU A 17 -7.49 24.85 -10.44
CA LEU A 17 -7.21 25.96 -9.53
C LEU A 17 -7.79 27.27 -10.07
N PHE A 18 -7.70 27.50 -11.39
CA PHE A 18 -8.33 28.67 -12.00
C PHE A 18 -9.86 28.66 -11.86
N GLN A 19 -10.50 27.51 -12.07
CA GLN A 19 -11.94 27.34 -11.83
C GLN A 19 -12.31 27.62 -10.37
N ASP A 20 -11.51 27.17 -9.41
CA ASP A 20 -11.74 27.41 -7.98
C ASP A 20 -11.62 28.89 -7.61
N ILE A 21 -10.55 29.56 -8.08
CA ILE A 21 -10.35 31.01 -7.92
C ILE A 21 -11.58 31.77 -8.45
N LEU A 22 -12.06 31.43 -9.65
CA LEU A 22 -13.24 32.07 -10.23
C LEU A 22 -14.53 31.82 -9.43
N LYS A 23 -14.72 30.61 -8.87
CA LYS A 23 -15.90 30.27 -8.04
C LYS A 23 -15.88 30.93 -6.67
N SER A 24 -14.70 31.25 -6.14
CA SER A 24 -14.53 31.87 -4.82
C SER A 24 -14.90 33.37 -4.80
N ASN A 25 -15.18 33.99 -5.95
CA ASN A 25 -15.50 35.40 -6.04
C ASN A 25 -16.93 35.71 -5.50
N PRO A 26 -17.08 36.54 -4.45
CA PRO A 26 -18.34 36.75 -3.75
C PRO A 26 -19.48 37.38 -4.59
N GLN A 27 -19.17 37.98 -5.75
CA GLN A 27 -20.19 38.55 -6.62
C GLN A 27 -20.83 37.53 -7.59
N ASN A 28 -20.26 36.32 -7.76
CA ASN A 28 -20.72 35.28 -8.70
C ASN A 28 -20.98 35.77 -10.15
N THR A 29 -20.50 36.96 -10.50
CA THR A 29 -20.65 37.59 -11.81
C THR A 29 -19.54 37.09 -12.72
N PHE A 30 -19.72 35.91 -13.30
CA PHE A 30 -18.80 35.41 -14.32
C PHE A 30 -18.80 36.37 -15.53
N PRO A 31 -17.64 36.89 -15.97
CA PRO A 31 -17.57 37.74 -17.14
C PRO A 31 -18.07 36.99 -18.38
N LYS A 32 -18.97 37.61 -19.14
CA LYS A 32 -19.49 37.03 -20.40
C LYS A 32 -18.38 36.66 -21.40
N ALA A 33 -17.17 37.21 -21.23
CA ALA A 33 -15.97 36.88 -22.01
C ALA A 33 -15.42 35.45 -21.80
N PHE A 34 -15.81 34.73 -20.75
CA PHE A 34 -15.44 33.32 -20.58
C PHE A 34 -16.45 32.33 -21.20
N LEU A 35 -17.54 32.85 -21.80
CA LEU A 35 -18.64 32.04 -22.35
C LEU A 35 -18.32 31.38 -23.69
N LYS A 36 -17.42 31.96 -24.50
CA LYS A 36 -17.09 31.49 -25.84
C LYS A 36 -15.58 31.38 -26.03
N LYS A 37 -15.15 30.39 -26.82
CA LYS A 37 -13.75 30.10 -27.13
C LYS A 37 -13.03 31.31 -27.79
N ASP A 38 -13.75 32.02 -28.68
CA ASP A 38 -13.25 33.18 -29.42
C ASP A 38 -13.00 34.41 -28.53
N SER A 39 -13.56 34.42 -27.32
CA SER A 39 -13.31 35.47 -26.34
C SER A 39 -12.17 35.13 -25.36
N TRP A 40 -11.57 33.94 -25.44
CA TRP A 40 -10.38 33.62 -24.63
C TRP A 40 -9.11 34.25 -25.19
N SER A 41 -8.98 34.35 -26.51
CA SER A 41 -7.85 35.04 -27.16
C SER A 41 -7.90 36.57 -26.94
N THR A 42 -9.08 37.15 -26.73
CA THR A 42 -9.24 38.58 -26.45
C THR A 42 -8.99 38.96 -24.99
N LEU A 43 -8.97 37.99 -24.06
CA LEU A 43 -8.50 38.20 -22.67
C LEU A 43 -7.01 38.52 -22.59
N VAL A 44 -6.26 38.21 -23.65
CA VAL A 44 -4.78 38.26 -23.72
C VAL A 44 -4.29 39.60 -24.29
N SER A 45 -5.15 40.62 -24.46
CA SER A 45 -4.67 41.92 -24.98
C SER A 45 -3.52 42.43 -24.12
N LYS A 46 -2.32 42.46 -24.71
CA LYS A 46 -1.03 42.88 -24.13
C LYS A 46 -0.98 44.38 -23.83
N ASP A 47 -2.10 44.97 -23.44
CA ASP A 47 -2.13 46.33 -22.91
C ASP A 47 -1.69 46.26 -21.45
N GLU A 48 -0.51 46.81 -21.16
CA GLU A 48 0.01 46.96 -19.78
C GLU A 48 -0.93 47.78 -18.88
N ASN A 49 -1.94 48.45 -19.46
CA ASN A 49 -2.94 49.28 -18.81
C ASN A 49 -4.31 48.61 -18.60
N MET A 50 -4.57 47.40 -19.11
CA MET A 50 -5.74 46.65 -18.67
C MET A 50 -5.46 46.07 -17.28
N ASP A 51 -6.06 46.70 -16.29
CA ASP A 51 -5.93 46.36 -14.88
C ASP A 51 -6.30 44.88 -14.67
N LYS A 52 -5.29 44.00 -14.53
CA LYS A 52 -5.42 42.55 -14.20
C LYS A 52 -6.20 42.30 -12.87
N ASN A 53 -6.71 43.35 -12.24
CA ASN A 53 -7.52 43.40 -11.04
C ASN A 53 -8.97 42.87 -11.20
N HIS A 54 -9.44 42.56 -12.41
CA HIS A 54 -10.85 42.23 -12.67
C HIS A 54 -11.35 40.85 -12.18
N TYR A 55 -10.47 39.92 -11.79
CA TYR A 55 -10.86 38.52 -11.50
C TYR A 55 -10.64 38.06 -10.06
N GLY A 56 -10.56 38.97 -9.08
CA GLY A 56 -10.42 38.61 -7.65
C GLY A 56 -9.00 38.20 -7.23
N ILE A 57 -8.00 38.45 -8.08
CA ILE A 57 -6.59 38.06 -7.90
C ILE A 57 -5.92 38.76 -6.70
N ASN A 58 -6.44 39.91 -6.26
CA ASN A 58 -5.98 40.59 -5.04
C ASN A 58 -6.60 40.02 -3.76
N GLN A 59 -7.47 39.01 -3.85
CA GLN A 59 -8.18 38.37 -2.73
C GLN A 59 -8.01 36.84 -2.75
N LEU A 60 -6.82 36.35 -3.10
CA LEU A 60 -6.53 34.92 -3.05
C LEU A 60 -6.53 34.41 -1.61
N THR A 61 -7.16 33.25 -1.39
CA THR A 61 -7.07 32.59 -0.10
C THR A 61 -5.66 32.02 0.12
N PRO A 62 -5.22 31.83 1.38
CA PRO A 62 -3.91 31.24 1.67
C PRO A 62 -3.71 29.85 1.06
N GLY A 63 -4.79 29.06 0.96
CA GLY A 63 -4.76 27.76 0.29
C GLY A 63 -4.47 27.88 -1.20
N GLN A 64 -5.16 28.79 -1.89
CA GLN A 64 -4.91 29.07 -3.31
C GLN A 64 -3.49 29.59 -3.57
N ILE A 65 -2.93 30.40 -2.66
CA ILE A 65 -1.53 30.88 -2.75
C ILE A 65 -0.54 29.71 -2.60
N ASP A 66 -0.80 28.80 -1.66
CA ASP A 66 0.03 27.60 -1.47
C ASP A 66 -0.07 26.67 -2.70
N GLU A 67 -1.25 26.49 -3.30
CA GLU A 67 -1.44 25.70 -4.54
C GLU A 67 -0.75 26.34 -5.76
N ILE A 68 -0.87 27.67 -5.96
CA ILE A 68 -0.15 28.42 -7.00
C ILE A 68 1.36 28.25 -6.81
N THR A 69 1.82 28.33 -5.56
CA THR A 69 3.22 28.13 -5.22
C THR A 69 3.68 26.74 -5.63
N ASP A 70 2.89 25.70 -5.35
CA ASP A 70 3.30 24.34 -5.68
C ASP A 70 3.36 24.07 -7.19
N LEU A 71 2.46 24.65 -7.98
CA LEU A 71 2.43 24.52 -9.44
C LEU A 71 3.55 25.31 -10.14
N VAL A 72 3.83 26.54 -9.72
CA VAL A 72 4.74 27.46 -10.45
C VAL A 72 6.18 27.41 -9.94
N TRP A 73 6.38 27.15 -8.64
CA TRP A 73 7.66 27.41 -7.99
C TRP A 73 8.66 26.27 -8.22
N HIS A 74 9.88 26.62 -8.67
CA HIS A 74 10.99 25.67 -8.90
C HIS A 74 12.29 25.91 -8.07
N SER A 75 12.50 27.06 -7.40
CA SER A 75 13.75 27.37 -6.63
C SER A 75 13.49 28.04 -5.29
N ALA A 76 14.08 27.52 -4.21
CA ALA A 76 13.67 27.76 -2.83
C ALA A 76 13.67 29.21 -2.26
N ASP A 77 14.21 30.23 -2.92
CA ASP A 77 14.57 31.46 -2.18
C ASP A 77 14.43 32.81 -2.91
N LYS A 78 13.50 32.97 -3.86
CA LYS A 78 13.17 34.32 -4.35
C LYS A 78 11.75 34.46 -4.89
N ASN A 79 11.09 35.50 -4.36
CA ASN A 79 10.03 36.34 -4.92
C ASN A 79 8.69 36.35 -4.18
N GLY A 80 8.15 37.57 -4.02
CA GLY A 80 6.88 37.82 -3.35
C GLY A 80 5.72 37.18 -4.08
N GLU A 81 4.68 36.84 -3.34
CA GLU A 81 3.45 36.15 -3.80
C GLU A 81 2.93 36.72 -5.13
N LYS A 82 2.98 38.05 -5.31
CA LYS A 82 2.56 38.76 -6.53
C LYS A 82 3.27 38.33 -7.82
N ASN A 83 4.56 37.99 -7.77
CA ASN A 83 5.30 37.57 -8.98
C ASN A 83 4.90 36.16 -9.41
N LEU A 84 4.69 35.25 -8.46
CA LEU A 84 4.27 33.87 -8.75
C LEU A 84 2.85 33.82 -9.27
N THR A 85 1.94 34.60 -8.67
CA THR A 85 0.57 34.76 -9.17
C THR A 85 0.54 35.30 -10.60
N LYS A 86 1.44 36.24 -10.94
CA LYS A 86 1.56 36.74 -12.32
C LYS A 86 1.98 35.63 -13.28
N VAL A 87 3.02 34.85 -12.93
CA VAL A 87 3.49 33.73 -13.76
C VAL A 87 2.42 32.66 -13.92
N TYR A 88 1.71 32.30 -12.85
CA TYR A 88 0.58 31.38 -12.88
C TYR A 88 -0.48 31.82 -13.91
N LEU A 89 -0.91 33.08 -13.85
CA LEU A 89 -1.91 33.61 -14.76
C LEU A 89 -1.43 33.62 -16.21
N ASP A 90 -0.17 33.99 -16.44
CA ASP A 90 0.41 33.97 -17.79
C ASP A 90 0.41 32.53 -18.36
N ILE A 91 0.70 31.51 -17.56
CA ILE A 91 0.59 30.09 -17.97
C ILE A 91 -0.87 29.71 -18.26
N VAL A 92 -1.82 30.10 -17.39
CA VAL A 92 -3.24 29.81 -17.58
C VAL A 92 -3.76 30.45 -18.88
N TYR A 93 -3.38 31.69 -19.18
CA TYR A 93 -3.79 32.36 -20.41
C TYR A 93 -3.20 31.69 -21.66
N ASP A 94 -1.90 31.39 -21.67
CA ASP A 94 -1.26 30.64 -22.75
C ASP A 94 -1.91 29.25 -22.92
N LEU A 95 -2.32 28.60 -21.83
CA LEU A 95 -3.03 27.31 -21.83
C LEU A 95 -4.44 27.43 -22.42
N LEU A 96 -5.20 28.45 -22.04
CA LEU A 96 -6.53 28.70 -22.60
C LEU A 96 -6.45 29.01 -24.10
N GLU A 97 -5.43 29.75 -24.55
CA GLU A 97 -5.18 29.99 -25.98
C GLU A 97 -4.84 28.68 -26.71
N TRP A 98 -3.96 27.85 -26.16
CA TRP A 98 -3.63 26.54 -26.75
C TRP A 98 -4.85 25.60 -26.81
N LEU A 99 -5.71 25.60 -25.78
CA LEU A 99 -6.98 24.90 -25.81
C LEU A 99 -7.92 25.49 -26.87
N ALA A 100 -7.91 26.82 -27.03
CA ALA A 100 -8.66 27.50 -28.08
C ALA A 100 -8.16 27.15 -29.50
N THR A 101 -6.93 26.69 -29.69
CA THR A 101 -6.51 26.18 -31.02
C THR A 101 -6.84 24.71 -31.21
N ASN A 102 -6.89 23.91 -30.14
CA ASN A 102 -6.90 22.44 -30.22
C ASN A 102 -8.25 21.74 -29.93
N ILE A 103 -9.29 22.45 -29.45
CA ILE A 103 -10.64 21.86 -29.27
C ILE A 103 -11.40 21.80 -30.61
N ASP A 104 -11.95 20.62 -30.92
CA ASP A 104 -12.80 20.31 -32.08
C ASP A 104 -14.09 21.16 -32.14
N LYS A 105 -14.46 21.61 -33.35
CA LYS A 105 -15.66 22.39 -33.67
C LYS A 105 -16.96 21.73 -33.25
N LYS A 106 -17.02 20.39 -33.20
CA LYS A 106 -18.24 19.65 -32.83
C LYS A 106 -18.71 19.86 -31.38
N TYR A 107 -17.83 20.28 -30.49
CA TYR A 107 -18.14 20.56 -29.09
C TYR A 107 -18.39 22.06 -28.84
N MET A 108 -18.55 22.85 -29.92
CA MET A 108 -18.71 24.30 -29.86
C MET A 108 -20.13 24.75 -29.59
N ASP A 109 -21.16 23.96 -29.89
CA ASP A 109 -22.54 24.36 -29.65
C ASP A 109 -23.47 23.15 -29.52
N LYS A 110 -23.91 22.88 -28.29
CA LYS A 110 -25.31 22.55 -28.06
C LYS A 110 -25.89 23.74 -27.32
N THR A 111 -26.66 24.54 -28.05
CA THR A 111 -27.43 25.71 -27.56
C THR A 111 -28.34 25.40 -26.36
N GLU A 112 -28.50 24.13 -25.98
CA GLU A 112 -29.35 23.66 -24.89
C GLU A 112 -28.61 23.30 -23.59
N SER A 113 -27.27 23.25 -23.54
CA SER A 113 -26.57 22.92 -22.28
C SER A 113 -26.26 24.17 -21.45
N SER A 114 -26.81 24.25 -20.24
CA SER A 114 -26.59 25.32 -19.26
C SER A 114 -25.19 25.32 -18.63
N GLU A 115 -24.36 24.31 -18.89
CA GLU A 115 -22.99 24.21 -18.35
C GLU A 115 -21.94 24.92 -19.22
N LEU A 116 -21.30 25.92 -18.62
CA LEU A 116 -20.18 26.68 -19.17
C LEU A 116 -19.00 25.76 -19.57
N LEU A 117 -18.45 25.94 -20.78
CA LEU A 117 -17.37 25.09 -21.31
C LEU A 117 -16.14 25.03 -20.40
N LEU A 118 -15.70 26.17 -19.83
CA LEU A 118 -14.57 26.23 -18.91
C LEU A 118 -14.81 25.41 -17.64
N PHE A 119 -16.05 25.34 -17.15
CA PHE A 119 -16.42 24.69 -15.88
C PHE A 119 -16.78 23.21 -16.04
N ARG A 120 -16.50 22.62 -17.21
CA ARG A 120 -16.61 21.18 -17.39
C ARG A 120 -15.63 20.45 -16.47
N VAL A 121 -16.04 19.24 -16.06
CA VAL A 121 -15.29 18.40 -15.12
C VAL A 121 -13.86 18.09 -15.62
N PRO A 122 -12.88 17.90 -14.72
CA PRO A 122 -11.48 17.62 -15.08
C PRO A 122 -11.30 16.49 -16.10
N PHE A 123 -12.16 15.47 -16.04
CA PHE A 123 -12.17 14.35 -16.96
C PHE A 123 -12.37 14.78 -18.42
N PHE A 124 -13.27 15.73 -18.69
CA PHE A 124 -13.51 16.26 -20.03
C PHE A 124 -12.23 16.88 -20.60
N TRP A 125 -11.55 17.70 -19.78
CA TRP A 125 -10.31 18.35 -20.16
C TRP A 125 -9.18 17.35 -20.40
N ARG A 126 -9.09 16.30 -19.58
CA ARG A 126 -8.13 15.21 -19.76
C ARG A 126 -8.20 14.60 -21.14
N GLN A 127 -9.41 14.29 -21.62
CA GLN A 127 -9.57 13.66 -22.94
C GLN A 127 -9.22 14.59 -24.10
N ARG A 128 -9.60 15.87 -23.99
CA ARG A 128 -9.32 16.87 -25.04
C ARG A 128 -7.83 17.12 -25.20
N ILE A 129 -7.14 17.29 -24.08
CA ILE A 129 -5.70 17.54 -24.06
C ILE A 129 -4.96 16.32 -24.60
N ARG A 130 -5.30 15.10 -24.13
CA ARG A 130 -4.72 13.86 -24.67
C ARG A 130 -4.90 13.73 -26.17
N ALA A 131 -6.11 13.93 -26.67
CA ALA A 131 -6.40 13.82 -28.10
C ALA A 131 -5.56 14.80 -28.95
N ALA A 132 -5.33 16.02 -28.45
CA ALA A 132 -4.46 16.99 -29.12
C ALA A 132 -2.98 16.57 -29.12
N LEU A 133 -2.50 15.94 -28.04
CA LEU A 133 -1.11 15.52 -27.89
C LEU A 133 -0.72 14.27 -28.70
N TYR A 134 -1.69 13.53 -29.24
CA TYR A 134 -1.48 12.39 -30.14
C TYR A 134 -1.72 12.73 -31.63
N LYS A 135 -1.80 14.01 -32.00
CA LYS A 135 -1.93 14.44 -33.40
C LYS A 135 -0.66 14.10 -34.19
N GLU A 136 -0.80 13.85 -35.50
CA GLU A 136 0.18 13.14 -36.37
C GLU A 136 1.67 13.54 -36.28
N ASN A 137 2.02 14.75 -35.84
CA ASN A 137 3.42 15.20 -35.76
C ASN A 137 4.02 15.24 -34.34
N LEU A 138 3.29 14.90 -33.27
CA LEU A 138 3.71 14.98 -31.85
C LEU A 138 4.29 16.34 -31.37
N GLU A 139 4.42 17.34 -32.24
CA GLU A 139 4.88 18.71 -31.98
C GLU A 139 4.03 19.45 -30.94
N GLU A 140 2.75 19.09 -30.82
CA GLU A 140 1.87 19.67 -29.80
C GLU A 140 2.37 19.37 -28.37
N ARG A 141 3.15 18.30 -28.16
CA ARG A 141 3.80 18.02 -26.86
C ARG A 141 4.84 19.08 -26.52
N LYS A 142 5.68 19.45 -27.50
CA LYS A 142 6.68 20.51 -27.35
C LYS A 142 6.02 21.87 -27.08
N LYS A 143 4.94 22.18 -27.81
CA LYS A 143 4.16 23.41 -27.61
C LYS A 143 3.54 23.45 -26.21
N LEU A 144 2.86 22.38 -25.79
CA LEU A 144 2.23 22.33 -24.47
C LEU A 144 3.27 22.36 -23.34
N ALA A 145 4.40 21.65 -23.46
CA ALA A 145 5.51 21.72 -22.51
C ALA A 145 6.04 23.16 -22.37
N THR A 146 6.10 23.90 -23.49
CA THR A 146 6.50 25.33 -23.49
C THR A 146 5.45 26.22 -22.83
N VAL A 147 4.16 25.96 -23.07
CA VAL A 147 3.03 26.68 -22.44
C VAL A 147 3.01 26.48 -20.93
N LEU A 148 3.10 25.23 -20.47
CA LEU A 148 3.12 24.87 -19.04
C LEU A 148 4.45 25.21 -18.36
N ARG A 149 5.48 25.55 -19.15
CA ARG A 149 6.86 25.76 -18.70
C ARG A 149 7.42 24.56 -17.93
N TYR A 150 7.04 23.37 -18.37
CA TYR A 150 7.21 22.12 -17.66
C TYR A 150 7.71 21.02 -18.61
N MET A 151 8.74 20.31 -18.17
CA MET A 151 9.31 19.13 -18.80
C MET A 151 8.90 17.89 -17.99
N PRO A 152 8.35 16.86 -18.65
CA PRO A 152 7.94 15.63 -17.99
C PRO A 152 9.08 14.93 -17.25
N VAL A 153 8.76 14.34 -16.10
CA VAL A 153 9.75 13.69 -15.22
C VAL A 153 10.58 12.62 -15.96
N GLN A 154 9.92 11.82 -16.80
CA GLN A 154 10.57 10.72 -17.51
C GLN A 154 11.65 11.19 -18.49
N VAL A 155 11.45 12.35 -19.12
CA VAL A 155 12.44 12.95 -20.01
C VAL A 155 13.68 13.32 -19.19
N VAL A 156 13.48 14.00 -18.06
CA VAL A 156 14.55 14.35 -17.13
C VAL A 156 15.28 13.10 -16.61
N GLN A 157 14.55 12.03 -16.27
CA GLN A 157 15.14 10.77 -15.82
C GLN A 157 15.98 10.08 -16.90
N ALA A 158 15.48 10.03 -18.13
CA ALA A 158 16.18 9.43 -19.27
C ALA A 158 17.51 10.15 -19.58
N ILE A 159 17.52 11.48 -19.46
CA ILE A 159 18.70 12.32 -19.67
C ILE A 159 19.70 12.17 -18.53
N THR A 160 19.24 12.40 -17.29
CA THR A 160 20.11 12.46 -16.12
C THR A 160 20.79 11.13 -15.85
N GLY A 161 20.15 10.02 -16.22
CA GLY A 161 20.71 8.68 -16.14
C GLY A 161 20.93 8.17 -14.71
N GLN A 162 21.18 9.02 -13.69
CA GLN A 162 21.42 8.67 -12.28
C GLN A 162 21.20 9.79 -11.22
N HIS A 163 20.73 9.36 -10.03
CA HIS A 163 20.90 9.92 -8.65
C HIS A 163 20.98 11.44 -8.47
N LYS A 164 20.15 12.19 -9.21
CA LYS A 164 19.88 13.59 -8.90
C LYS A 164 18.97 13.67 -7.67
N SER A 165 19.21 14.64 -6.79
CA SER A 165 18.33 14.83 -5.64
C SER A 165 16.93 15.22 -6.15
N ALA A 166 15.89 14.95 -5.38
CA ALA A 166 14.53 15.35 -5.77
C ALA A 166 14.41 16.85 -6.06
N TYR A 167 15.25 17.65 -5.40
CA TYR A 167 15.38 19.08 -5.67
C TYR A 167 15.92 19.36 -7.07
N ASP A 168 16.98 18.66 -7.48
CA ASP A 168 17.58 18.82 -8.80
C ASP A 168 16.63 18.35 -9.91
N ILE A 169 15.95 17.22 -9.73
CA ILE A 169 14.94 16.74 -10.69
C ILE A 169 13.85 17.80 -10.87
N ARG A 170 13.32 18.34 -9.77
CA ARG A 170 12.31 19.42 -9.84
C ARG A 170 12.88 20.66 -10.51
N LEU A 171 14.12 21.06 -10.24
CA LEU A 171 14.77 22.19 -10.91
C LEU A 171 14.90 22.00 -12.43
N TYR A 172 15.14 20.76 -12.88
CA TYR A 172 15.26 20.40 -14.30
C TYR A 172 13.90 20.19 -14.99
N GLN A 173 12.80 20.02 -14.25
CA GLN A 173 11.46 20.00 -14.85
C GLN A 173 11.04 21.37 -15.36
N PHE A 174 11.60 22.46 -14.85
CA PHE A 174 11.32 23.76 -15.42
C PHE A 174 11.89 23.82 -16.86
N TYR A 175 11.09 24.23 -17.83
CA TYR A 175 11.52 24.28 -19.24
C TYR A 175 10.93 25.49 -19.94
N ALA A 176 11.74 26.15 -20.77
CA ALA A 176 11.27 27.22 -21.63
C ALA A 176 12.14 27.28 -22.89
N ALA A 177 11.47 27.34 -24.04
CA ALA A 177 12.12 27.33 -25.35
C ALA A 177 12.89 28.63 -25.59
N LYS A 178 14.04 28.54 -26.28
CA LYS A 178 14.90 29.70 -26.64
C LYS A 178 14.18 30.86 -27.33
N GLU A 179 13.09 30.58 -28.05
CA GLU A 179 12.30 31.56 -28.83
C GLU A 179 11.40 32.46 -27.98
N LYS A 180 11.12 32.09 -26.72
CA LYS A 180 10.43 32.93 -25.72
C LYS A 180 11.45 33.26 -24.61
N GLU A 181 12.24 34.33 -24.77
CA GLU A 181 13.13 34.83 -23.71
C GLU A 181 12.31 35.31 -22.51
N TYR A 182 12.01 34.39 -21.59
CA TYR A 182 11.46 34.72 -20.28
C TYR A 182 12.61 35.04 -19.33
N ASP A 183 12.47 36.15 -18.59
CA ASP A 183 13.44 36.54 -17.58
C ASP A 183 13.32 35.62 -16.33
N TYR A 184 14.08 34.52 -16.38
CA TYR A 184 14.17 33.50 -15.32
C TYR A 184 14.67 34.03 -13.98
N SER A 185 15.24 35.25 -13.94
CA SER A 185 15.66 35.90 -12.70
C SER A 185 14.51 36.16 -11.73
N ASN A 186 13.26 36.11 -12.23
CA ASN A 186 12.04 36.30 -11.46
C ASN A 186 11.50 35.04 -10.78
N ILE A 187 12.07 33.85 -11.00
CA ILE A 187 11.56 32.58 -10.44
C ILE A 187 12.68 31.77 -9.79
N LEU A 188 13.88 31.81 -10.38
CA LEU A 188 15.05 31.08 -9.89
C LEU A 188 16.01 32.04 -9.16
N ASN A 189 16.62 31.58 -8.07
CA ASN A 189 17.73 32.31 -7.47
C ASN A 189 19.00 32.14 -8.31
N ASP A 190 19.97 33.03 -8.14
CA ASP A 190 21.13 33.10 -9.04
C ASP A 190 21.93 31.79 -9.12
N THR A 191 21.99 31.03 -8.03
CA THR A 191 22.65 29.71 -8.00
C THR A 191 21.87 28.65 -8.75
N ASP A 192 20.55 28.56 -8.52
CA ASP A 192 19.69 27.61 -9.20
C ASP A 192 19.57 27.93 -10.68
N LEU A 193 19.50 29.22 -11.03
CA LEU A 193 19.49 29.70 -12.41
C LEU A 193 20.77 29.28 -13.13
N LYS A 194 21.93 29.42 -12.49
CA LYS A 194 23.21 28.97 -13.07
C LYS A 194 23.25 27.45 -13.26
N ASN A 195 22.83 26.69 -12.27
CA ASN A 195 22.80 25.22 -12.33
C ASN A 195 21.81 24.72 -13.40
N HIS A 196 20.63 25.34 -13.46
CA HIS A 196 19.60 25.05 -14.44
C HIS A 196 20.08 25.36 -15.86
N LYS A 197 20.63 26.56 -16.11
CA LYS A 197 21.18 26.94 -17.42
C LYS A 197 22.28 25.98 -17.86
N ALA A 198 23.27 25.72 -17.01
CA ALA A 198 24.36 24.81 -17.32
C ALA A 198 23.86 23.41 -17.70
N TRP A 199 22.80 22.91 -17.03
CA TRP A 199 22.23 21.62 -17.35
C TRP A 199 21.45 21.63 -18.69
N TRP A 200 20.60 22.63 -18.91
CA TRP A 200 19.81 22.71 -20.14
C TRP A 200 20.66 23.01 -21.38
N ASP A 201 21.72 23.81 -21.26
CA ASP A 201 22.65 24.10 -22.38
C ASP A 201 23.29 22.81 -22.95
N GLU A 202 23.49 21.78 -22.12
CA GLU A 202 24.07 20.49 -22.52
C GLU A 202 23.01 19.47 -22.96
N ASN A 203 21.76 19.57 -22.49
CA ASN A 203 20.78 18.47 -22.57
C ASN A 203 19.47 18.81 -23.30
N GLU A 204 19.27 20.07 -23.74
CA GLU A 204 18.03 20.53 -24.38
C GLU A 204 17.67 19.74 -25.65
N ASP A 205 18.64 19.49 -26.52
CA ASP A 205 18.40 18.78 -27.79
C ASP A 205 17.94 17.34 -27.55
N ASP A 206 18.57 16.64 -26.59
CA ASP A 206 18.17 15.30 -26.17
C ASP A 206 16.78 15.29 -25.52
N ALA A 207 16.46 16.32 -24.72
CA ALA A 207 15.16 16.45 -24.09
C ALA A 207 14.03 16.64 -25.10
N ILE A 208 14.24 17.54 -26.08
CA ILE A 208 13.28 17.79 -27.15
C ILE A 208 13.09 16.51 -27.96
N LYS A 209 14.19 15.82 -28.31
CA LYS A 209 14.16 14.53 -29.01
C LYS A 209 13.34 13.49 -28.26
N TYR A 210 13.56 13.32 -26.96
CA TYR A 210 12.81 12.36 -26.14
C TYR A 210 11.34 12.76 -25.92
N LEU A 211 11.03 14.06 -25.94
CA LEU A 211 9.66 14.58 -25.84
C LEU A 211 8.83 14.26 -27.09
N THR A 212 9.47 14.28 -28.27
CA THR A 212 8.83 14.05 -29.58
C THR A 212 8.99 12.63 -30.12
N ASP A 213 9.84 11.78 -29.52
CA ASP A 213 10.05 10.38 -29.92
C ASP A 213 9.93 9.41 -28.72
N ASP A 214 8.74 8.81 -28.58
CA ASP A 214 8.44 7.84 -27.51
C ASP A 214 9.34 6.57 -27.62
N ARG A 215 9.75 6.14 -28.83
CA ARG A 215 10.54 4.91 -29.02
C ARG A 215 11.96 5.11 -28.52
N VAL A 216 12.56 6.26 -28.82
CA VAL A 216 13.91 6.61 -28.34
C VAL A 216 13.90 6.78 -26.82
N LEU A 217 12.91 7.48 -26.27
CA LEU A 217 12.76 7.62 -24.82
C LEU A 217 12.63 6.26 -24.14
N LEU A 218 11.75 5.38 -24.63
CA LEU A 218 11.55 4.06 -24.06
C LEU A 218 12.82 3.21 -24.12
N ARG A 219 13.56 3.22 -25.24
CA ARG A 219 14.86 2.53 -25.36
C ARG A 219 15.87 3.03 -24.33
N GLN A 220 15.88 4.33 -24.05
CA GLN A 220 16.77 4.93 -23.08
C GLN A 220 16.36 4.58 -21.64
N LEU A 221 15.05 4.60 -21.32
CA LEU A 221 14.53 4.20 -20.00
C LEU A 221 14.70 2.69 -19.72
N LEU A 222 14.53 1.84 -20.73
CA LEU A 222 14.75 0.39 -20.66
C LEU A 222 16.23 -0.01 -20.75
N ASN A 223 17.11 0.94 -21.07
CA ASN A 223 18.56 0.75 -21.14
C ASN A 223 18.98 -0.31 -22.19
N ASN A 224 18.37 -0.27 -23.39
CA ASN A 224 18.78 -1.12 -24.52
C ASN A 224 19.92 -0.50 -25.36
N SER A 225 20.45 0.67 -24.98
CA SER A 225 21.58 1.32 -25.65
C SER A 225 22.92 0.88 -25.01
N SER A 226 23.86 0.44 -25.84
CA SER A 226 25.14 -0.15 -25.45
C SER A 226 26.18 0.84 -24.88
N GLU A 227 25.85 2.13 -24.72
CA GLU A 227 26.85 3.20 -24.62
C GLU A 227 27.08 3.79 -23.22
N ARG A 228 26.24 3.53 -22.20
CA ARG A 228 26.49 4.05 -20.82
C ARG A 228 26.64 2.94 -19.78
N LYS A 229 27.80 2.93 -19.12
CA LYS A 229 28.30 1.92 -18.17
C LYS A 229 27.54 1.82 -16.82
N ILE A 230 26.39 2.46 -16.62
CA ILE A 230 25.72 2.47 -15.31
C ILE A 230 24.24 2.04 -15.39
N ARG A 231 23.91 1.03 -14.58
CA ARG A 231 22.78 0.11 -14.71
C ARG A 231 21.65 0.47 -13.74
N THR A 232 20.71 1.33 -14.12
CA THR A 232 19.48 1.54 -13.33
C THR A 232 18.25 1.55 -14.22
N GLU A 233 17.41 0.52 -14.06
CA GLU A 233 16.12 0.38 -14.76
C GLU A 233 15.06 1.19 -13.99
N PHE A 234 14.19 1.93 -14.68
CA PHE A 234 13.14 2.76 -14.06
C PHE A 234 11.79 2.02 -13.97
N PRO A 235 10.96 2.26 -12.94
CA PRO A 235 9.58 1.79 -12.94
C PRO A 235 8.80 2.53 -14.02
N LEU A 236 7.90 1.81 -14.69
CA LEU A 236 7.08 2.36 -15.77
C LEU A 236 5.60 2.42 -15.36
N PRO A 237 4.83 3.35 -15.91
CA PRO A 237 3.36 3.39 -15.79
C PRO A 237 2.70 2.29 -16.63
N PHE A 238 1.39 2.08 -16.48
CA PHE A 238 0.66 1.16 -17.36
C PHE A 238 0.59 1.65 -18.81
N GLU A 239 0.28 2.92 -19.03
CA GLU A 239 -0.02 3.48 -20.36
C GLU A 239 1.15 3.35 -21.32
N THR A 240 2.39 3.51 -20.82
CA THR A 240 3.60 3.37 -21.64
C THR A 240 3.78 1.96 -22.19
N LEU A 241 3.25 0.96 -21.49
CA LEU A 241 3.43 -0.46 -21.79
C LEU A 241 2.26 -1.03 -22.59
N PHE A 242 1.10 -0.38 -22.50
CA PHE A 242 -0.13 -0.88 -23.07
C PHE A 242 -0.04 -1.01 -24.60
N ASN A 243 0.73 -0.15 -25.27
CA ASN A 243 0.94 -0.27 -26.72
C ASN A 243 1.69 -1.55 -27.12
N ASP A 244 2.73 -1.95 -26.38
CA ASP A 244 3.44 -3.20 -26.63
C ASP A 244 2.50 -4.41 -26.48
N GLU A 245 1.58 -4.32 -25.51
CA GLU A 245 0.54 -5.33 -25.30
C GLU A 245 -0.42 -5.42 -26.48
N LEU A 246 -0.88 -4.28 -27.02
CA LEU A 246 -1.73 -4.23 -28.22
C LEU A 246 -1.02 -4.74 -29.48
N ASP A 247 0.30 -4.51 -29.60
CA ASP A 247 1.13 -5.05 -30.67
C ASP A 247 1.19 -6.58 -30.58
N GLU A 248 1.40 -7.11 -29.37
CA GLU A 248 1.42 -8.55 -29.13
C GLU A 248 0.08 -9.22 -29.47
N ILE A 249 -1.04 -8.56 -29.16
CA ILE A 249 -2.39 -9.03 -29.53
C ILE A 249 -2.59 -9.05 -31.04
N ASN A 250 -2.13 -8.00 -31.74
CA ASN A 250 -2.21 -7.96 -33.20
C ASN A 250 -1.39 -9.09 -33.85
N LYS A 251 -0.18 -9.37 -33.33
CA LYS A 251 0.61 -10.51 -33.77
C LYS A 251 -0.13 -11.84 -33.54
N ALA A 252 -0.74 -12.01 -32.37
CA ALA A 252 -1.48 -13.22 -32.02
C ALA A 252 -2.71 -13.42 -32.90
N ARG A 253 -3.50 -12.36 -33.16
CA ARG A 253 -4.63 -12.37 -34.10
C ARG A 253 -4.19 -12.80 -35.50
N LYS A 254 -3.08 -12.25 -36.01
CA LYS A 254 -2.53 -12.60 -37.32
C LYS A 254 -2.16 -14.09 -37.38
N LYS A 255 -1.45 -14.59 -36.37
CA LYS A 255 -1.03 -16.00 -36.29
C LYS A 255 -2.21 -16.96 -36.19
N ARG A 256 -3.26 -16.62 -35.42
CA ARG A 256 -4.52 -17.40 -35.38
C ARG A 256 -5.20 -17.43 -36.75
N GLY A 257 -5.27 -16.29 -37.44
CA GLY A 257 -5.82 -16.22 -38.80
C GLY A 257 -5.02 -17.03 -39.83
N GLU A 258 -3.68 -17.01 -39.76
CA GLU A 258 -2.80 -17.85 -40.59
C GLU A 258 -3.05 -19.36 -40.34
N GLU A 259 -3.18 -19.78 -39.08
CA GLU A 259 -3.48 -21.17 -38.72
C GLU A 259 -4.87 -21.60 -39.22
N TRP A 260 -5.88 -20.73 -39.05
CA TRP A 260 -7.23 -20.98 -39.54
C TRP A 260 -7.25 -21.14 -41.07
N GLN A 261 -6.60 -20.24 -41.80
CA GLN A 261 -6.51 -20.31 -43.27
C GLN A 261 -5.80 -21.59 -43.75
N ALA A 262 -4.75 -22.03 -43.05
CA ALA A 262 -4.06 -23.28 -43.38
C ALA A 262 -4.95 -24.52 -43.18
N SER A 263 -5.98 -24.43 -42.32
CA SER A 263 -6.94 -25.52 -42.07
C SER A 263 -8.10 -25.57 -43.07
N VAL A 264 -8.36 -24.49 -43.83
CA VAL A 264 -9.46 -24.39 -44.80
C VAL A 264 -8.92 -24.44 -46.23
N THR A 265 -9.11 -25.55 -46.95
CA THR A 265 -8.75 -25.66 -48.38
C THR A 265 -9.79 -24.96 -49.27
N VAL A 266 -9.68 -23.66 -49.58
CA VAL A 266 -10.42 -23.01 -50.70
C VAL A 266 -9.69 -21.79 -51.31
N ASP A 267 -9.76 -21.72 -52.65
CA ASP A 267 -9.41 -20.71 -53.67
C ASP A 267 -8.98 -19.28 -53.29
N GLU A 268 -7.94 -18.82 -54.00
CA GLU A 268 -7.18 -17.56 -53.88
C GLU A 268 -7.94 -16.23 -54.10
N SER A 269 -9.28 -16.23 -54.23
CA SER A 269 -10.02 -15.05 -54.73
C SER A 269 -10.55 -14.06 -53.67
N THR A 270 -10.46 -14.37 -52.37
CA THR A 270 -11.00 -13.51 -51.28
C THR A 270 -9.96 -12.61 -50.59
N ASN A 271 -8.79 -12.43 -51.19
CA ASN A 271 -7.63 -11.81 -50.54
C ASN A 271 -7.62 -10.27 -50.44
N GLU A 272 -8.50 -9.52 -51.10
CA GLU A 272 -8.31 -8.05 -51.19
C GLU A 272 -8.92 -7.22 -50.05
N ASN A 273 -9.81 -7.76 -49.22
CA ASN A 273 -10.54 -6.94 -48.22
C ASN A 273 -10.03 -7.03 -46.77
N LEU A 274 -9.22 -8.03 -46.41
CA LEU A 274 -8.64 -8.17 -45.06
C LEU A 274 -7.23 -7.55 -44.94
N LEU A 275 -6.56 -7.29 -46.06
CA LEU A 275 -5.20 -6.73 -46.13
C LEU A 275 -5.13 -5.20 -46.05
N LYS A 276 -6.26 -4.48 -45.94
CA LYS A 276 -6.29 -3.00 -45.91
C LYS A 276 -6.08 -2.36 -44.53
N VAL A 277 -5.91 -3.14 -43.46
CA VAL A 277 -5.57 -2.59 -42.12
C VAL A 277 -4.06 -2.55 -41.88
N THR A 278 -3.25 -3.13 -42.77
CA THR A 278 -1.79 -3.23 -42.58
C THR A 278 -1.03 -2.21 -43.41
N SER A 279 -0.96 -0.96 -42.95
CA SER A 279 0.11 -0.02 -43.35
C SER A 279 0.36 1.11 -42.35
N ASP A 280 -0.05 0.95 -41.09
CA ASP A 280 0.05 2.02 -40.07
C ASP A 280 1.08 1.73 -38.96
N GLY A 281 2.04 0.85 -39.22
CA GLY A 281 3.10 0.48 -38.27
C GLY A 281 4.02 1.63 -37.80
N ASP A 282 3.84 2.82 -38.38
CA ASP A 282 4.62 4.02 -38.08
C ASP A 282 3.83 5.17 -37.44
N LYS A 283 2.50 5.05 -37.23
CA LYS A 283 1.72 6.12 -36.55
C LYS A 283 1.56 5.85 -35.05
N ILE A 284 2.02 6.78 -34.22
CA ILE A 284 1.91 6.73 -32.75
C ILE A 284 0.51 7.17 -32.32
N TYR A 285 -0.38 6.21 -32.05
CA TYR A 285 -1.75 6.46 -31.59
C TYR A 285 -1.88 6.47 -30.06
N ASP A 286 -2.89 7.18 -29.52
CA ASP A 286 -3.31 7.05 -28.11
C ASP A 286 -3.71 5.58 -27.86
N PRO A 287 -3.08 4.87 -26.90
CA PRO A 287 -3.29 3.44 -26.74
C PRO A 287 -4.72 3.15 -26.30
N MET A 288 -5.38 4.09 -25.62
CA MET A 288 -6.78 3.96 -25.19
C MET A 288 -7.75 4.08 -26.37
N VAL A 289 -7.43 4.93 -27.35
CA VAL A 289 -8.23 5.07 -28.58
C VAL A 289 -7.99 3.86 -29.47
N ARG A 290 -6.73 3.46 -29.66
CA ARG A 290 -6.35 2.26 -30.41
C ARG A 290 -7.05 1.01 -29.85
N ALA A 291 -7.05 0.83 -28.53
CA ALA A 291 -7.76 -0.27 -27.87
C ALA A 291 -9.27 -0.29 -28.20
N THR A 292 -9.88 0.89 -28.25
CA THR A 292 -11.30 1.04 -28.62
C THR A 292 -11.54 0.66 -30.08
N ASP A 293 -10.68 1.15 -30.99
CA ASP A 293 -10.77 0.87 -32.42
C ASP A 293 -10.51 -0.61 -32.75
N MET A 294 -9.61 -1.25 -31.98
CA MET A 294 -9.32 -2.68 -32.07
C MET A 294 -10.47 -3.58 -31.59
N LYS A 295 -11.51 -3.01 -30.95
CA LYS A 295 -12.68 -3.71 -30.39
C LYS A 295 -12.28 -4.95 -29.60
N LEU A 296 -11.37 -4.75 -28.64
CA LEU A 296 -10.77 -5.83 -27.84
C LEU A 296 -11.84 -6.69 -27.17
N THR A 297 -11.65 -8.00 -27.23
CA THR A 297 -12.55 -8.99 -26.61
C THR A 297 -11.82 -9.73 -25.49
N GLY A 298 -12.41 -9.75 -24.30
CA GLY A 298 -11.82 -10.40 -23.13
C GLY A 298 -12.73 -11.45 -22.51
N THR A 299 -12.11 -12.43 -21.87
CA THR A 299 -12.81 -13.36 -20.97
C THR A 299 -12.24 -13.23 -19.57
N ALA A 300 -13.13 -13.15 -18.58
CA ALA A 300 -12.81 -13.07 -17.18
C ALA A 300 -13.31 -14.32 -16.45
N PHE A 301 -12.45 -14.92 -15.62
CA PHE A 301 -12.83 -16.04 -14.76
C PHE A 301 -12.63 -15.68 -13.29
N SER A 302 -13.71 -15.74 -12.53
CA SER A 302 -13.73 -15.34 -11.12
C SER A 302 -12.99 -16.31 -10.20
N GLY A 303 -12.70 -15.85 -8.98
CA GLY A 303 -12.17 -16.70 -7.92
C GLY A 303 -13.20 -17.66 -7.32
N GLY A 304 -12.77 -18.47 -6.36
CA GLY A 304 -13.62 -19.51 -5.75
C GLY A 304 -12.99 -20.91 -5.71
N GLY A 305 -11.66 -21.00 -5.83
CA GLY A 305 -10.92 -22.26 -5.78
C GLY A 305 -11.30 -23.25 -6.88
N ILE A 306 -11.24 -24.55 -6.57
CA ILE A 306 -11.51 -25.59 -7.57
C ILE A 306 -12.94 -25.56 -8.12
N ARG A 307 -13.92 -25.06 -7.36
CA ARG A 307 -15.30 -24.87 -7.82
C ARG A 307 -15.34 -23.97 -9.06
N SER A 308 -14.77 -22.77 -8.94
CA SER A 308 -14.72 -21.81 -10.04
C SER A 308 -13.90 -22.35 -11.22
N ALA A 309 -12.77 -23.03 -10.94
CA ALA A 309 -11.96 -23.65 -11.99
C ALA A 309 -12.76 -24.66 -12.83
N THR A 310 -13.54 -25.50 -12.16
CA THR A 310 -14.33 -26.58 -12.78
C THR A 310 -15.55 -26.04 -13.54
N PHE A 311 -16.25 -25.06 -12.96
CA PHE A 311 -17.35 -24.38 -13.65
C PHE A 311 -16.87 -23.65 -14.93
N ASN A 312 -15.77 -22.90 -14.83
CA ASN A 312 -15.20 -22.18 -15.97
C ASN A 312 -14.58 -23.11 -17.03
N LEU A 313 -14.12 -24.32 -16.66
CA LEU A 313 -13.79 -25.36 -17.64
C LEU A 313 -15.00 -25.71 -18.51
N GLY A 314 -16.18 -25.87 -17.90
CA GLY A 314 -17.44 -26.08 -18.62
C GLY A 314 -17.74 -24.96 -19.61
N ILE A 315 -17.59 -23.70 -19.18
CA ILE A 315 -17.75 -22.53 -20.03
C ILE A 315 -16.75 -22.56 -21.20
N LEU A 316 -15.48 -22.84 -20.95
CA LEU A 316 -14.46 -22.95 -22.01
C LEU A 316 -14.83 -24.02 -23.05
N GLN A 317 -15.29 -25.20 -22.62
CA GLN A 317 -15.73 -26.26 -23.52
C GLN A 317 -16.93 -25.83 -24.35
N ARG A 318 -17.85 -25.05 -23.77
CA ARG A 318 -19.03 -24.56 -24.50
C ARG A 318 -18.65 -23.46 -25.49
N LEU A 319 -17.78 -22.52 -25.11
CA LEU A 319 -17.23 -21.51 -26.02
C LEU A 319 -16.44 -22.14 -27.17
N ALA A 320 -15.73 -23.26 -26.92
CA ALA A 320 -15.08 -24.06 -27.96
C ALA A 320 -16.11 -24.68 -28.92
N SER A 321 -17.20 -25.28 -28.44
CA SER A 321 -18.26 -25.84 -29.30
C SER A 321 -19.02 -24.81 -30.14
N LEU A 322 -18.97 -23.54 -29.73
CA LEU A 322 -19.60 -22.43 -30.45
C LEU A 322 -18.59 -21.65 -31.33
N ASP A 323 -17.35 -22.15 -31.44
CA ASP A 323 -16.23 -21.53 -32.19
C ASP A 323 -16.00 -20.05 -31.82
N VAL A 324 -16.15 -19.70 -30.53
CA VAL A 324 -16.01 -18.31 -30.02
C VAL A 324 -14.58 -18.02 -29.55
N LEU A 325 -13.82 -19.05 -29.16
CA LEU A 325 -12.52 -18.88 -28.50
C LEU A 325 -11.49 -18.12 -29.37
N GLU A 326 -11.54 -18.26 -30.69
CA GLU A 326 -10.61 -17.58 -31.62
C GLU A 326 -10.68 -16.04 -31.53
N LYS A 327 -11.88 -15.51 -31.22
CA LYS A 327 -12.15 -14.07 -31.11
C LYS A 327 -11.65 -13.45 -29.80
N ILE A 328 -11.21 -14.26 -28.83
CA ILE A 328 -10.79 -13.78 -27.52
C ILE A 328 -9.34 -13.28 -27.57
N ASP A 329 -9.13 -12.02 -27.19
CA ASP A 329 -7.81 -11.39 -27.13
C ASP A 329 -7.17 -11.51 -25.75
N TYR A 330 -7.97 -11.45 -24.69
CA TYR A 330 -7.51 -11.48 -23.30
C TYR A 330 -8.18 -12.59 -22.50
N ILE A 331 -7.40 -13.19 -21.60
CA ILE A 331 -7.92 -14.02 -20.52
C ILE A 331 -7.46 -13.44 -19.17
N SER A 332 -8.40 -12.85 -18.44
CA SER A 332 -8.17 -12.25 -17.12
C SER A 332 -8.69 -13.17 -16.03
N THR A 333 -7.86 -13.47 -15.04
CA THR A 333 -8.16 -14.55 -14.11
C THR A 333 -7.78 -14.20 -12.68
N VAL A 334 -8.54 -14.77 -11.75
CA VAL A 334 -8.36 -14.61 -10.30
C VAL A 334 -8.50 -15.97 -9.64
N SER A 335 -7.64 -16.28 -8.66
CA SER A 335 -7.74 -17.49 -7.83
C SER A 335 -8.06 -18.77 -8.62
N GLY A 336 -9.19 -19.43 -8.36
CA GLY A 336 -9.70 -20.60 -9.09
C GLY A 336 -9.81 -20.42 -10.60
N GLY A 337 -10.25 -19.25 -11.08
CA GLY A 337 -10.21 -18.90 -12.50
C GLY A 337 -8.79 -18.88 -13.06
N GLY A 338 -7.80 -18.55 -12.23
CA GLY A 338 -6.37 -18.65 -12.54
C GLY A 338 -5.91 -20.09 -12.74
N TYR A 339 -6.48 -21.06 -12.02
CA TYR A 339 -6.11 -22.47 -12.19
C TYR A 339 -6.46 -22.97 -13.58
N ILE A 340 -7.68 -22.67 -14.03
CA ILE A 340 -8.15 -23.14 -15.32
C ILE A 340 -7.64 -22.28 -16.49
N GLY A 341 -7.50 -20.97 -16.30
CA GLY A 341 -6.94 -20.10 -17.33
C GLY A 341 -5.46 -20.35 -17.59
N THR A 342 -4.66 -20.60 -16.55
CA THR A 342 -3.25 -20.99 -16.77
C THR A 342 -3.12 -22.40 -17.33
N TRP A 343 -3.97 -23.35 -16.93
CA TRP A 343 -4.08 -24.66 -17.60
C TRP A 343 -4.34 -24.50 -19.11
N TYR A 344 -5.35 -23.72 -19.48
CA TYR A 344 -5.74 -23.52 -20.88
C TYR A 344 -4.63 -22.87 -21.71
N THR A 345 -4.06 -21.77 -21.22
CA THR A 345 -2.98 -21.06 -21.93
C THR A 345 -1.71 -21.90 -22.03
N SER A 346 -1.40 -22.70 -21.02
CA SER A 346 -0.25 -23.63 -21.04
C SER A 346 -0.45 -24.80 -22.00
N TRP A 347 -1.69 -25.27 -22.15
CA TRP A 347 -2.03 -26.29 -23.14
C TRP A 347 -1.80 -25.76 -24.57
N ILE A 348 -2.27 -24.55 -24.87
CA ILE A 348 -2.02 -23.88 -26.16
C ILE A 348 -0.51 -23.77 -26.40
N LYS A 349 0.24 -23.26 -25.41
CA LYS A 349 1.71 -23.11 -25.51
C LYS A 349 2.42 -24.41 -25.86
N ARG A 350 2.04 -25.51 -25.22
CA ARG A 350 2.69 -26.82 -25.40
C ARG A 350 2.23 -27.55 -26.66
N SER A 351 0.98 -27.36 -27.06
CA SER A 351 0.44 -27.91 -28.30
C SER A 351 1.07 -27.21 -29.53
N GLY A 352 1.40 -25.92 -29.40
CA GLY A 352 1.90 -25.10 -30.50
C GLY A 352 0.84 -24.76 -31.55
N SER A 353 -0.42 -25.16 -31.31
CA SER A 353 -1.58 -24.99 -32.19
C SER A 353 -2.79 -24.60 -31.35
N PHE A 354 -3.44 -23.49 -31.71
CA PHE A 354 -4.62 -22.99 -31.02
C PHE A 354 -5.87 -23.76 -31.46
N SER A 355 -6.01 -23.99 -32.76
CA SER A 355 -7.13 -24.74 -33.35
C SER A 355 -7.22 -26.16 -32.79
N LYS A 356 -6.08 -26.86 -32.69
CA LYS A 356 -6.03 -28.22 -32.12
C LYS A 356 -6.55 -28.28 -30.69
N VAL A 357 -6.18 -27.32 -29.83
CA VAL A 357 -6.65 -27.28 -28.44
C VAL A 357 -8.14 -26.96 -28.38
N THR A 358 -8.63 -26.08 -29.25
CA THR A 358 -10.06 -25.76 -29.36
C THR A 358 -10.90 -26.98 -29.76
N ASP A 359 -10.42 -27.76 -30.73
CA ASP A 359 -11.10 -29.00 -31.15
C ASP A 359 -11.05 -30.09 -30.06
N GLN A 360 -9.95 -30.19 -29.33
CA GLN A 360 -9.79 -31.11 -28.20
C GLN A 360 -10.64 -30.73 -26.98
N LEU A 361 -10.94 -29.44 -26.79
CA LEU A 361 -11.84 -28.95 -25.75
C LEU A 361 -13.31 -29.25 -26.08
N CYS A 362 -13.66 -29.26 -27.36
CA CYS A 362 -15.01 -29.46 -27.85
C CYS A 362 -15.45 -30.92 -27.66
N PRO A 363 -16.44 -31.21 -26.78
CA PRO A 363 -16.91 -32.57 -26.55
C PRO A 363 -17.57 -33.21 -27.79
N GLU A 364 -18.05 -32.38 -28.72
CA GLU A 364 -18.72 -32.83 -29.94
C GLU A 364 -17.71 -33.28 -31.01
N LYS A 365 -16.54 -32.63 -31.08
CA LYS A 365 -15.44 -33.00 -32.00
C LYS A 365 -14.56 -34.11 -31.42
N SER A 366 -14.30 -34.07 -30.10
CA SER A 366 -13.45 -35.04 -29.39
C SER A 366 -14.29 -35.82 -28.37
N SER A 367 -15.07 -36.78 -28.86
CA SER A 367 -16.09 -37.49 -28.07
C SER A 367 -15.57 -38.68 -27.28
N ASP A 368 -14.37 -39.21 -27.59
CA ASP A 368 -13.77 -40.32 -26.86
C ASP A 368 -13.09 -39.83 -25.55
N PRO A 369 -13.66 -40.13 -24.37
CA PRO A 369 -13.08 -39.69 -23.10
C PRO A 369 -11.76 -40.40 -22.74
N PHE A 370 -11.42 -41.51 -23.41
CA PHE A 370 -10.20 -42.26 -23.17
C PHE A 370 -9.06 -41.91 -24.12
N ALA A 371 -9.36 -41.22 -25.21
CA ALA A 371 -8.37 -40.78 -26.19
C ALA A 371 -7.28 -39.91 -25.53
N ASP A 372 -6.04 -40.10 -25.97
CA ASP A 372 -4.90 -39.36 -25.42
C ASP A 372 -4.98 -37.85 -25.69
N GLU A 373 -5.78 -37.42 -26.67
CA GLU A 373 -6.03 -36.01 -26.97
C GLU A 373 -6.83 -35.28 -25.90
N VAL A 374 -7.75 -35.98 -25.23
CA VAL A 374 -8.60 -35.43 -24.14
C VAL A 374 -7.97 -35.67 -22.76
N ARG A 375 -6.76 -36.25 -22.73
CA ARG A 375 -6.01 -36.56 -21.51
C ARG A 375 -5.85 -35.37 -20.56
N PRO A 376 -5.61 -34.12 -21.00
CA PRO A 376 -5.52 -32.98 -20.08
C PRO A 376 -6.78 -32.76 -19.25
N ILE A 377 -7.97 -33.02 -19.82
CA ILE A 377 -9.26 -32.93 -19.10
C ILE A 377 -9.42 -34.11 -18.14
N ARG A 378 -9.12 -35.33 -18.60
CA ARG A 378 -9.13 -36.53 -17.75
C ARG A 378 -8.17 -36.40 -16.56
N TRP A 379 -7.01 -35.78 -16.77
CA TRP A 379 -6.04 -35.50 -15.71
C TRP A 379 -6.60 -34.56 -14.65
N LEU A 380 -7.27 -33.46 -15.05
CA LEU A 380 -7.94 -32.57 -14.11
C LEU A 380 -8.98 -33.31 -13.26
N ARG A 381 -9.74 -34.24 -13.86
CA ARG A 381 -10.67 -35.11 -13.13
C ARG A 381 -9.95 -36.01 -12.12
N MET A 382 -8.84 -36.64 -12.51
CA MET A 382 -8.04 -37.48 -11.59
C MET A 382 -7.42 -36.69 -10.43
N PHE A 383 -7.15 -35.40 -10.65
CA PHE A 383 -6.61 -34.48 -9.65
C PHE A 383 -7.67 -33.48 -9.15
N SER A 384 -8.95 -33.84 -9.20
CA SER A 384 -10.04 -33.05 -8.61
C SER A 384 -9.79 -32.80 -7.10
N ASN A 385 -9.10 -33.73 -6.45
CA ASN A 385 -8.49 -33.50 -5.16
C ASN A 385 -6.98 -33.23 -5.30
N TYR A 386 -6.61 -32.00 -5.70
CA TYR A 386 -5.23 -31.68 -6.05
C TYR A 386 -4.28 -31.65 -4.83
N LEU A 387 -4.79 -31.32 -3.65
CA LEU A 387 -4.03 -31.30 -2.40
C LEU A 387 -3.63 -32.72 -1.98
N SER A 388 -4.58 -33.66 -1.98
CA SER A 388 -4.36 -35.06 -1.59
C SER A 388 -5.11 -36.02 -2.52
N PRO A 389 -4.54 -36.34 -3.70
CA PRO A 389 -5.20 -37.20 -4.69
C PRO A 389 -5.55 -38.59 -4.14
N ASN A 390 -4.70 -39.14 -3.28
CA ASN A 390 -5.01 -40.35 -2.52
C ASN A 390 -5.75 -39.96 -1.24
N VAL A 391 -7.06 -40.18 -1.24
CA VAL A 391 -7.93 -39.84 -0.11
C VAL A 391 -7.75 -40.87 1.02
N GLY A 392 -7.50 -40.39 2.23
CA GLY A 392 -7.45 -41.23 3.44
C GLY A 392 -6.54 -40.66 4.52
N MET A 393 -6.93 -40.79 5.80
CA MET A 393 -6.12 -40.30 6.94
C MET A 393 -4.76 -40.99 7.06
N MET A 394 -4.63 -42.20 6.50
CA MET A 394 -3.38 -42.97 6.45
C MET A 394 -2.67 -42.85 5.10
N SER A 395 -3.13 -41.97 4.20
CA SER A 395 -2.46 -41.79 2.92
C SER A 395 -1.11 -41.08 3.10
N PRO A 396 -0.07 -41.45 2.32
CA PRO A 396 1.20 -40.75 2.35
C PRO A 396 1.08 -39.25 2.06
N ASP A 397 0.12 -38.85 1.23
CA ASP A 397 -0.13 -37.45 0.86
C ASP A 397 -0.68 -36.62 2.04
N ALA A 398 -1.64 -37.17 2.79
CA ALA A 398 -2.20 -36.50 3.97
C ALA A 398 -1.13 -36.30 5.05
N TRP A 399 -0.34 -37.33 5.35
CA TRP A 399 0.77 -37.26 6.30
C TRP A 399 1.87 -36.31 5.84
N THR A 400 2.22 -36.32 4.55
CA THR A 400 3.21 -35.38 3.98
C THR A 400 2.74 -33.94 4.14
N SER A 401 1.46 -33.66 3.91
CA SER A 401 0.87 -32.32 4.08
C SER A 401 0.95 -31.87 5.54
N GLY A 402 0.49 -32.72 6.47
CA GLY A 402 0.52 -32.44 7.91
C GLY A 402 1.94 -32.25 8.45
N MET A 403 2.88 -33.12 8.05
CA MET A 403 4.28 -33.03 8.47
C MET A 403 5.01 -31.83 7.87
N THR A 404 4.70 -31.45 6.63
CA THR A 404 5.28 -30.25 6.01
C THR A 404 4.80 -28.99 6.72
N TRP A 405 3.49 -28.91 7.01
CA TRP A 405 2.93 -27.84 7.83
C TRP A 405 3.60 -27.79 9.21
N LEU A 406 3.60 -28.92 9.94
CA LEU A 406 4.18 -29.00 11.28
C LEU A 406 5.65 -28.57 11.29
N ARG A 407 6.47 -29.10 10.37
CA ARG A 407 7.88 -28.72 10.23
C ARG A 407 8.04 -27.21 10.04
N ASN A 408 7.31 -26.63 9.08
CA ASN A 408 7.43 -25.21 8.76
C ASN A 408 6.93 -24.32 9.92
N THR A 409 5.84 -24.71 10.58
CA THR A 409 5.30 -24.04 11.78
C THR A 409 6.32 -24.07 12.92
N LEU A 410 6.94 -25.22 13.21
CA LEU A 410 7.96 -25.34 14.25
C LEU A 410 9.17 -24.47 13.99
N VAL A 411 9.62 -24.34 12.74
CA VAL A 411 10.75 -23.45 12.37
C VAL A 411 10.40 -21.98 12.67
N ASN A 412 9.23 -21.51 12.25
CA ASN A 412 8.81 -20.12 12.50
C ASN A 412 8.55 -19.87 14.01
N GLN A 413 7.95 -20.82 14.72
CA GLN A 413 7.72 -20.73 16.16
C GLN A 413 9.04 -20.70 16.94
N THR A 414 10.04 -21.49 16.53
CA THR A 414 11.37 -21.45 17.14
C THR A 414 12.00 -20.07 17.01
N LEU A 415 11.91 -19.45 15.82
CA LEU A 415 12.42 -18.10 15.60
C LEU A 415 11.70 -17.06 16.48
N LEU A 416 10.37 -17.10 16.55
CA LEU A 416 9.59 -16.19 17.40
C LEU A 416 9.88 -16.39 18.89
N LEU A 417 10.02 -17.64 19.32
CA LEU A 417 10.41 -17.98 20.69
C LEU A 417 11.81 -17.46 21.02
N LEU A 418 12.77 -17.58 20.12
CA LEU A 418 14.13 -17.06 20.33
C LEU A 418 14.16 -15.54 20.46
N VAL A 419 13.35 -14.83 19.67
CA VAL A 419 13.17 -13.37 19.84
C VAL A 419 12.62 -13.07 21.23
N LEU A 420 11.58 -13.80 21.65
CA LEU A 420 10.97 -13.63 22.97
C LEU A 420 11.98 -13.90 24.10
N LEU A 421 12.72 -15.02 24.04
CA LEU A 421 13.73 -15.39 25.02
C LEU A 421 14.88 -14.36 25.06
N THR A 422 15.28 -13.81 23.92
CA THR A 422 16.28 -12.74 23.85
C THR A 422 15.79 -11.49 24.57
N VAL A 423 14.53 -11.08 24.34
CA VAL A 423 13.91 -9.93 25.03
C VAL A 423 13.79 -10.18 26.52
N PHE A 424 13.34 -11.37 26.94
CA PHE A 424 13.20 -11.73 28.34
C PHE A 424 14.57 -11.74 29.06
N SER A 425 15.58 -12.33 28.43
CA SER A 425 16.95 -12.33 28.96
C SER A 425 17.51 -10.91 29.08
N PHE A 426 17.24 -10.05 28.10
CA PHE A 426 17.65 -8.65 28.16
C PHE A 426 16.98 -7.89 29.32
N ILE A 427 15.71 -8.15 29.61
CA ILE A 427 14.99 -7.50 30.73
C ILE A 427 15.51 -7.97 32.09
N LEU A 428 15.87 -9.24 32.23
CA LEU A 428 16.53 -9.75 33.44
C LEU A 428 17.94 -9.13 33.63
N ASP A 429 18.67 -8.91 32.54
CA ASP A 429 19.97 -8.21 32.60
C ASP A 429 19.78 -6.73 32.95
N LEU A 430 18.71 -6.10 32.45
CA LEU A 430 18.34 -4.73 32.80
C LEU A 430 17.94 -4.61 34.28
N TYR A 431 17.26 -5.60 34.84
CA TYR A 431 16.98 -5.69 36.28
C TYR A 431 18.27 -5.78 37.11
N LYS A 432 19.26 -6.60 36.72
CA LYS A 432 20.57 -6.61 37.41
C LYS A 432 21.31 -5.29 37.26
N GLY A 433 21.21 -4.66 36.09
CA GLY A 433 21.73 -3.31 35.86
C GLY A 433 21.08 -2.28 36.79
N TRP A 434 19.77 -2.39 37.01
CA TRP A 434 19.01 -1.59 37.97
C TRP A 434 19.51 -1.78 39.41
N GLU A 435 19.76 -3.01 39.86
CA GLU A 435 20.32 -3.29 41.18
C GLU A 435 21.73 -2.68 41.36
N ILE A 436 22.60 -2.84 40.36
CA ILE A 436 23.96 -2.27 40.39
C ILE A 436 23.92 -0.74 40.44
N LEU A 437 23.04 -0.11 39.64
CA LEU A 437 22.83 1.34 39.67
C LEU A 437 22.28 1.80 41.03
N GLY A 438 21.39 1.02 41.63
CA GLY A 438 20.90 1.25 42.99
C GLY A 438 22.02 1.28 44.04
N LEU A 439 22.96 0.33 43.96
CA LEU A 439 24.15 0.29 44.83
C LEU A 439 25.07 1.49 44.60
N LEU A 440 25.30 1.88 43.34
CA LEU A 440 26.07 3.08 43.00
C LEU A 440 25.43 4.35 43.59
N PHE A 441 24.10 4.47 43.52
CA PHE A 441 23.38 5.59 44.11
C PHE A 441 23.44 5.60 45.64
N LYS A 442 23.36 4.43 46.30
CA LYS A 442 23.56 4.33 47.76
C LYS A 442 24.96 4.76 48.21
N GLY A 443 25.97 4.63 47.34
CA GLY A 443 27.34 5.08 47.58
C GLY A 443 27.57 6.59 47.50
N LEU A 444 26.55 7.40 47.17
CA LEU A 444 26.67 8.86 47.08
C LEU A 444 26.76 9.53 48.46
N GLU A 445 27.84 10.28 48.68
CA GLU A 445 28.09 11.02 49.92
C GLU A 445 27.43 12.42 49.90
N LYS A 446 27.43 13.10 51.06
CA LYS A 446 26.82 14.44 51.22
C LYS A 446 27.47 15.53 50.34
N LYS A 447 28.70 15.31 49.86
CA LYS A 447 29.41 16.18 48.91
C LYS A 447 28.88 16.05 47.47
N ASP A 448 28.05 15.04 47.18
CA ASP A 448 27.59 14.71 45.83
C ASP A 448 26.21 15.29 45.46
N GLU A 449 25.58 16.07 46.35
CA GLU A 449 24.30 16.77 46.07
C GLU A 449 24.42 17.75 44.89
N ILE A 450 25.56 18.45 44.78
CA ILE A 450 25.85 19.38 43.68
C ILE A 450 25.98 18.62 42.35
N PRO A 451 26.80 17.55 42.23
CA PRO A 451 26.81 16.66 41.08
C PRO A 451 25.42 16.11 40.68
N PHE A 452 24.59 15.72 41.64
CA PHE A 452 23.24 15.20 41.38
C PHE A 452 22.31 16.26 40.79
N PHE A 453 22.30 17.47 41.35
CA PHE A 453 21.56 18.61 40.80
C PHE A 453 21.95 18.89 39.35
N TRP A 454 23.26 18.92 39.05
CA TRP A 454 23.75 19.15 37.70
C TRP A 454 23.44 18.00 36.74
N LEU A 455 23.45 16.76 37.22
CA LEU A 455 23.06 15.59 36.42
C LEU A 455 21.58 15.63 36.04
N ASN A 456 20.68 15.87 37.00
CA ASN A 456 19.24 15.97 36.73
C ASN A 456 18.93 17.17 35.81
N THR A 457 19.59 18.29 36.07
CA THR A 457 19.50 19.48 35.21
C THR A 457 19.97 19.18 33.79
N ALA A 458 21.09 18.49 33.61
CA ALA A 458 21.59 18.09 32.29
C ALA A 458 20.61 17.14 31.58
N MET A 459 20.05 16.16 32.28
CA MET A 459 19.08 15.21 31.71
C MET A 459 17.81 15.90 31.19
N LEU A 460 17.23 16.79 31.99
CA LEU A 460 16.03 17.54 31.63
C LEU A 460 16.31 18.61 30.57
N ILE A 461 17.49 19.24 30.59
CA ILE A 461 17.90 20.18 29.53
C ILE A 461 18.06 19.44 28.20
N PHE A 462 18.66 18.25 28.18
CA PHE A 462 18.79 17.46 26.95
C PHE A 462 17.41 17.06 26.39
N GLY A 463 16.50 16.62 27.26
CA GLY A 463 15.09 16.37 26.90
C GLY A 463 14.39 17.64 26.39
N ALA A 464 14.62 18.78 27.04
CA ALA A 464 14.05 20.06 26.64
C ALA A 464 14.57 20.54 25.29
N LEU A 465 15.87 20.39 25.03
CA LEU A 465 16.50 20.72 23.75
C LEU A 465 15.95 19.84 22.64
N THR A 466 15.94 18.52 22.82
CA THR A 466 15.40 17.57 21.83
C THR A 466 13.93 17.86 21.53
N ALA A 467 13.09 18.08 22.55
CA ALA A 467 11.70 18.48 22.36
C ALA A 467 11.55 19.85 21.66
N ALA A 468 12.35 20.84 22.05
CA ALA A 468 12.34 22.17 21.42
C ALA A 468 12.75 22.12 19.95
N PHE A 469 13.80 21.37 19.62
CA PHE A 469 14.28 21.18 18.25
C PHE A 469 13.27 20.38 17.41
N ALA A 470 12.68 19.32 17.96
CA ALA A 470 11.63 18.54 17.31
C ALA A 470 10.37 19.37 17.03
N MET A 471 9.96 20.25 17.95
CA MET A 471 8.84 21.15 17.69
C MET A 471 9.17 22.27 16.71
N ARG A 472 10.43 22.72 16.69
CA ARG A 472 10.88 23.76 15.75
C ARG A 472 11.05 23.20 14.33
N SER A 473 11.35 21.92 14.18
CA SER A 473 11.46 21.28 12.87
C SER A 473 10.14 21.23 12.14
N PHE A 474 9.02 21.00 12.84
CA PHE A 474 7.67 21.00 12.24
C PHE A 474 7.37 22.29 11.46
N TYR A 475 8.03 23.40 11.83
CA TYR A 475 7.95 24.69 11.15
C TYR A 475 8.98 24.92 10.05
N LYS A 476 10.12 24.22 10.10
CA LYS A 476 11.05 24.15 8.97
C LYS A 476 10.62 23.12 7.91
N VAL A 477 9.59 22.33 8.20
CA VAL A 477 8.91 21.44 7.24
C VAL A 477 7.81 22.19 6.45
N LYS A 478 7.90 23.53 6.32
CA LYS A 478 7.48 24.12 5.02
C LYS A 478 8.59 23.77 4.02
N GLN A 479 8.46 22.55 3.50
CA GLN A 479 9.13 21.99 2.33
C GLN A 479 10.67 21.90 2.40
N LYS A 480 11.23 20.98 1.63
CA LYS A 480 12.65 20.92 1.27
C LYS A 480 13.10 22.15 0.47
N ARG A 481 12.99 23.36 1.03
CA ARG A 481 13.38 24.62 0.36
C ARG A 481 14.22 25.50 1.31
N LYS A 482 15.53 25.34 1.12
CA LYS A 482 16.74 26.10 1.52
C LYS A 482 16.89 26.70 2.94
N VAL A 483 18.03 26.32 3.52
CA VAL A 483 19.06 27.17 4.16
C VAL A 483 18.55 28.49 4.74
N ALA A 484 18.29 28.49 6.05
CA ALA A 484 18.13 29.75 6.78
C ALA A 484 19.48 30.48 6.87
N ARG A 485 19.52 31.76 6.43
CA ARG A 485 20.51 32.75 6.88
C ARG A 485 20.53 32.77 8.41
N VAL A 486 21.74 32.61 8.94
CA VAL A 486 22.06 32.47 10.36
C VAL A 486 21.46 33.62 11.19
N THR A 487 20.74 33.28 12.26
CA THR A 487 20.50 34.21 13.38
C THR A 487 21.78 34.24 14.22
N LYS A 488 22.31 35.44 14.51
CA LYS A 488 23.60 35.70 15.21
C LYS A 488 23.95 34.80 16.41
N ILE A 489 22.98 34.16 17.06
CA ILE A 489 23.17 33.25 18.19
C ILE A 489 23.85 31.92 17.80
N TRP A 490 23.71 31.44 16.56
CA TRP A 490 24.18 30.10 16.17
C TRP A 490 25.61 30.05 15.62
N ASN A 491 26.20 31.19 15.25
CA ASN A 491 27.63 31.28 14.88
C ASN A 491 28.57 31.03 16.06
N ILE A 492 28.07 31.03 17.30
CA ILE A 492 28.88 30.77 18.50
C ILE A 492 29.21 29.27 18.64
N PHE A 493 28.38 28.38 18.11
CA PHE A 493 28.52 26.93 18.30
C PHE A 493 28.96 26.15 17.05
N ASN A 494 29.08 26.79 15.87
CA ASN A 494 29.56 26.17 14.63
C ASN A 494 28.84 24.84 14.24
N ILE A 495 27.54 24.73 14.52
CA ILE A 495 26.75 23.51 14.25
C ILE A 495 26.05 23.60 12.89
N ASP A 496 26.28 22.59 12.05
CA ASP A 496 25.76 22.51 10.68
C ASP A 496 24.26 22.12 10.66
N ILE A 497 23.41 23.02 10.16
CA ILE A 497 21.93 22.89 10.20
C ILE A 497 21.36 21.81 9.24
N PRO A 498 21.96 21.50 8.06
CA PRO A 498 21.46 20.44 7.17
C PRO A 498 21.46 19.04 7.83
N PHE A 499 22.49 18.74 8.64
CA PHE A 499 22.57 17.52 9.44
C PHE A 499 21.43 17.43 10.45
N LEU A 500 21.17 18.52 11.19
CA LEU A 500 20.07 18.58 12.15
C LEU A 500 18.69 18.41 11.49
N THR A 501 18.49 18.93 10.27
CA THR A 501 17.23 18.75 9.51
C THR A 501 17.00 17.33 9.01
N ASN A 502 18.04 16.56 8.69
CA ASN A 502 17.88 15.13 8.37
C ASN A 502 17.49 14.30 9.61
N ILE A 503 17.86 14.75 10.81
CA ILE A 503 17.55 14.06 12.07
C ILE A 503 16.14 14.39 12.56
N THR A 504 15.43 15.37 11.99
CA THR A 504 14.18 15.87 12.58
C THR A 504 13.03 14.88 12.61
N SER A 505 12.97 13.94 11.65
CA SER A 505 12.00 12.84 11.68
C SER A 505 12.30 11.84 12.80
N ILE A 506 13.57 11.78 13.22
CA ILE A 506 14.08 10.87 14.25
C ILE A 506 14.01 11.51 15.65
N LEU A 507 14.05 12.84 15.76
CA LEU A 507 14.04 13.56 17.04
C LEU A 507 12.87 13.19 17.99
N PRO A 508 11.60 13.03 17.56
CA PRO A 508 10.53 12.60 18.44
C PRO A 508 10.79 11.20 19.03
N TYR A 509 11.32 10.27 18.23
CA TYR A 509 11.68 8.93 18.70
C TYR A 509 12.84 8.97 19.68
N LEU A 510 13.85 9.80 19.44
CA LEU A 510 14.96 10.03 20.38
C LEU A 510 14.47 10.62 21.70
N LEU A 511 13.52 11.56 21.66
CA LEU A 511 12.90 12.13 22.86
C LEU A 511 12.19 11.04 23.67
N ILE A 512 11.42 10.16 23.01
CA ILE A 512 10.73 9.05 23.68
C ILE A 512 11.75 8.11 24.34
N VAL A 513 12.78 7.68 23.61
CA VAL A 513 13.86 6.83 24.15
C VAL A 513 14.57 7.50 25.34
N TRP A 514 14.90 8.79 25.21
CA TRP A 514 15.52 9.55 26.29
C TRP A 514 14.61 9.68 27.51
N THR A 515 13.32 9.89 27.31
CA THR A 515 12.32 9.98 28.40
C THR A 515 12.24 8.64 29.15
N ILE A 516 12.27 7.51 28.42
CA ILE A 516 12.30 6.16 29.01
C ILE A 516 13.57 5.96 29.85
N ILE A 517 14.74 6.36 29.33
CA ILE A 517 16.02 6.29 30.08
C ILE A 517 15.95 7.16 31.34
N CYS A 518 15.43 8.38 31.23
CA CYS A 518 15.26 9.27 32.39
C CYS A 518 14.31 8.66 33.42
N ALA A 519 13.18 8.12 32.99
CA ALA A 519 12.23 7.47 33.88
C ALA A 519 12.81 6.23 34.56
N PHE A 520 13.65 5.46 33.85
CA PHE A 520 14.38 4.34 34.42
C PHE A 520 15.38 4.79 35.49
N LEU A 521 16.18 5.83 35.23
CA LEU A 521 17.14 6.36 36.22
C LEU A 521 16.45 6.96 37.45
N VAL A 522 15.40 7.75 37.23
CA VAL A 522 14.61 8.38 38.32
C VAL A 522 13.93 7.32 39.17
N SER A 523 13.31 6.31 38.56
CA SER A 523 12.70 5.21 39.31
C SER A 523 13.77 4.44 40.11
N THR A 524 14.90 4.10 39.50
CA THR A 524 16.03 3.45 40.19
C THR A 524 16.49 4.22 41.43
N PHE A 525 16.65 5.53 41.31
CA PHE A 525 17.05 6.40 42.41
C PHE A 525 16.02 6.42 43.53
N MET A 526 14.73 6.60 43.19
CA MET A 526 13.64 6.68 44.16
C MET A 526 13.47 5.40 44.99
N PHE A 527 13.67 4.23 44.39
CA PHE A 527 13.48 2.96 45.09
C PHE A 527 14.68 2.50 45.91
N ASN A 528 15.88 2.95 45.55
CA ASN A 528 17.10 2.54 46.25
C ASN A 528 17.50 3.49 47.38
N ILE A 529 16.99 4.73 47.38
CA ILE A 529 17.27 5.70 48.42
C ILE A 529 15.96 6.13 49.08
N SER A 530 15.89 6.07 50.40
CA SER A 530 14.69 6.51 51.12
C SER A 530 14.62 8.03 51.21
N ILE A 531 13.40 8.59 51.26
CA ILE A 531 13.20 10.02 51.51
C ILE A 531 13.89 10.44 52.81
N ASP A 532 13.85 9.59 53.85
CA ASP A 532 14.42 9.90 55.16
C ASP A 532 15.96 9.94 55.15
N GLU A 533 16.62 9.11 54.34
CA GLU A 533 18.08 9.16 54.15
C GLU A 533 18.55 10.44 53.46
N ILE A 534 17.77 10.97 52.52
CA ILE A 534 18.04 12.25 51.87
C ILE A 534 17.72 13.42 52.81
N CYS A 535 16.58 13.36 53.51
CA CYS A 535 16.15 14.42 54.43
C CYS A 535 17.02 14.54 55.69
N ARG A 536 17.69 13.46 56.12
CA ARG A 536 18.72 13.56 57.18
C ARG A 536 19.99 14.25 56.70
N LYS A 537 20.25 14.26 55.39
CA LYS A 537 21.38 14.95 54.76
C LYS A 537 21.04 16.43 54.46
N SER A 538 19.87 16.76 53.92
CA SER A 538 19.46 18.14 53.62
C SER A 538 18.62 18.78 54.73
N GLU A 539 18.87 20.04 55.12
CA GLU A 539 18.18 20.70 56.26
C GLU A 539 16.66 20.88 56.10
N ASN A 540 16.08 20.71 54.90
CA ASN A 540 14.62 20.79 54.69
C ASN A 540 14.15 20.05 53.41
N LEU A 541 13.22 19.09 53.55
CA LEU A 541 12.61 18.30 52.46
C LEU A 541 12.03 19.17 51.33
N TYR A 542 11.33 20.25 51.69
CA TYR A 542 10.70 21.15 50.72
C TYR A 542 11.75 21.91 49.89
N VAL A 543 12.88 22.25 50.52
CA VAL A 543 14.00 22.92 49.86
C VAL A 543 14.70 21.95 48.91
N TRP A 544 14.86 20.67 49.29
CA TRP A 544 15.46 19.67 48.43
C TRP A 544 14.64 19.42 47.16
N PHE A 545 13.33 19.19 47.27
CA PHE A 545 12.45 19.02 46.11
C PHE A 545 12.33 20.30 45.27
N GLY A 546 12.28 21.46 45.93
CA GLY A 546 12.29 22.76 45.25
C GLY A 546 13.54 22.97 44.40
N LEU A 547 14.72 22.70 44.95
CA LEU A 547 16.00 22.89 44.28
C LEU A 547 16.33 21.77 43.29
N ASN A 548 16.13 20.49 43.62
CA ASN A 548 16.61 19.37 42.81
C ASN A 548 15.60 18.83 41.78
N VAL A 549 14.31 19.18 41.91
CA VAL A 549 13.25 18.69 41.02
C VAL A 549 12.51 19.85 40.37
N SER A 550 11.95 20.76 41.17
CA SER A 550 11.12 21.86 40.65
C SER A 550 11.93 22.87 39.84
N LEU A 551 13.10 23.31 40.32
CA LEU A 551 13.94 24.29 39.63
C LEU A 551 14.49 23.77 38.28
N PRO A 552 15.09 22.55 38.18
CA PRO A 552 15.51 21.97 36.91
C PRO A 552 14.35 21.78 35.92
N ALA A 553 13.19 21.31 36.39
CA ALA A 553 12.01 21.15 35.55
C ALA A 553 11.47 22.49 35.05
N PHE A 554 11.46 23.53 35.89
CA PHE A 554 11.09 24.88 35.51
C PHE A 554 12.01 25.43 34.42
N ILE A 555 13.33 25.30 34.59
CA ILE A 555 14.34 25.70 33.59
C ILE A 555 14.11 24.95 32.28
N ALA A 556 13.94 23.63 32.33
CA ALA A 556 13.70 22.79 31.16
C ALA A 556 12.42 23.18 30.41
N LEU A 557 11.30 23.36 31.12
CA LEU A 557 10.03 23.76 30.51
C LEU A 557 10.11 25.16 29.90
N ILE A 558 10.80 26.11 30.55
CA ILE A 558 11.07 27.43 29.96
C ILE A 558 11.94 27.32 28.72
N LEU A 559 12.99 26.51 28.73
CA LEU A 559 13.83 26.28 27.55
C LEU A 559 13.02 25.70 26.39
N VAL A 560 12.13 24.73 26.65
CA VAL A 560 11.18 24.21 25.67
C VAL A 560 10.33 25.34 25.08
N ALA A 561 9.86 26.28 25.91
CA ALA A 561 9.06 27.41 25.45
C ALA A 561 9.85 28.40 24.59
N LEU A 562 11.03 28.78 25.04
CA LEU A 562 11.85 29.81 24.42
C LEU A 562 12.41 29.31 23.09
N LEU A 563 13.04 28.13 23.12
CA LEU A 563 13.66 27.51 21.93
C LEU A 563 12.62 26.90 20.98
N GLY A 564 11.50 26.41 21.52
CA GLY A 564 10.32 25.97 20.75
C GLY A 564 9.45 27.13 20.23
N ASN A 565 9.84 28.40 20.44
CA ASN A 565 9.16 29.61 19.99
C ASN A 565 7.69 29.70 20.41
N TYR A 566 7.38 29.52 21.69
CA TYR A 566 6.00 29.62 22.18
C TYR A 566 5.45 31.06 22.09
N HIS A 567 6.32 32.06 22.24
CA HIS A 567 6.00 33.49 22.28
C HIS A 567 5.70 34.16 20.92
N LYS A 568 6.21 33.61 19.81
CA LYS A 568 6.21 34.25 18.49
C LYS A 568 4.90 34.17 17.69
N ARG A 569 3.86 33.52 18.23
CA ARG A 569 2.62 33.20 17.50
C ARG A 569 1.34 33.57 18.28
N TYR A 570 1.47 34.12 19.48
CA TYR A 570 0.33 34.63 20.26
C TYR A 570 -0.39 35.77 19.54
N ASP A 571 0.38 36.62 18.85
CA ASP A 571 -0.06 37.67 17.92
C ASP A 571 -1.02 37.15 16.84
N LEU A 572 -0.76 35.97 16.28
CA LEU A 572 -1.58 35.38 15.21
C LEU A 572 -2.83 34.65 15.72
N ILE A 573 -2.82 34.21 16.98
CA ILE A 573 -3.97 33.56 17.64
C ILE A 573 -5.01 34.61 18.06
N GLN A 574 -4.59 35.78 18.57
CA GLN A 574 -5.50 36.87 18.90
C GLN A 574 -6.26 37.40 17.67
N LEU A 575 -5.63 37.37 16.50
CA LEU A 575 -6.23 37.82 15.23
C LEU A 575 -7.15 36.77 14.57
N GLY A 576 -7.31 35.56 15.15
CA GLY A 576 -8.05 34.46 14.51
C GLY A 576 -7.40 33.92 13.22
N LYS A 577 -6.17 34.35 12.90
CA LYS A 577 -5.44 34.07 11.65
C LYS A 577 -4.40 32.95 11.79
N ALA A 578 -4.55 32.06 12.79
CA ALA A 578 -3.55 31.04 13.12
C ALA A 578 -3.21 30.07 11.96
N ASN A 579 -4.11 29.93 10.98
CA ASN A 579 -3.94 29.10 9.78
C ASN A 579 -3.64 29.92 8.50
N VAL A 580 -3.57 31.24 8.56
CA VAL A 580 -3.35 32.10 7.39
C VAL A 580 -1.86 32.41 7.25
N VAL A 581 -1.30 31.96 6.14
CA VAL A 581 0.09 32.13 5.72
C VAL A 581 0.45 33.62 5.66
N LYS A 582 1.44 34.00 6.47
CA LYS A 582 2.66 34.76 6.13
C LYS A 582 2.60 35.97 5.17
N GLU A 583 1.50 36.71 5.02
CA GLU A 583 1.65 38.09 4.55
C GLU A 583 2.45 38.86 5.62
N LYS A 584 3.58 39.46 5.22
CA LYS A 584 4.26 40.45 6.05
C LYS A 584 3.24 41.54 6.32
N LEU A 585 2.71 41.60 7.56
CA LEU A 585 1.89 42.72 8.04
C LEU A 585 2.47 44.02 7.46
N SER A 586 1.66 44.74 6.68
CA SER A 586 2.10 46.02 6.13
C SER A 586 2.50 46.94 7.28
N ASP A 587 3.39 47.91 7.08
CA ASP A 587 3.81 48.77 8.19
C ASP A 587 2.62 49.53 8.81
N LYS A 588 1.53 49.74 8.04
CA LYS A 588 0.25 50.22 8.55
C LYS A 588 -0.42 49.22 9.50
N GLU A 589 -0.55 47.94 9.12
CA GLU A 589 -1.15 46.91 9.98
C GLU A 589 -0.29 46.60 11.22
N LYS A 590 1.04 46.68 11.11
CA LYS A 590 1.93 46.60 12.29
C LYS A 590 1.68 47.76 13.24
N ILE A 591 1.50 48.96 12.72
CA ILE A 591 1.18 50.14 13.51
C ILE A 591 -0.25 50.01 14.08
N GLU A 592 -1.19 49.44 13.35
CA GLU A 592 -2.57 49.24 13.77
C GLU A 592 -2.70 48.17 14.85
N VAL A 593 -2.02 47.03 14.71
CA VAL A 593 -1.88 46.01 15.75
C VAL A 593 -1.13 46.57 16.96
N LYS A 594 -0.05 47.33 16.75
CA LYS A 594 0.69 47.97 17.85
C LYS A 594 -0.14 49.03 18.56
N ASN A 595 -1.04 49.72 17.84
CA ASN A 595 -1.97 50.70 18.37
C ASN A 595 -3.21 50.05 19.01
N GLU A 596 -3.69 48.91 18.54
CA GLU A 596 -4.72 48.11 19.22
C GLU A 596 -4.19 47.50 20.52
N ILE A 597 -2.97 46.96 20.50
CA ILE A 597 -2.26 46.47 21.69
C ILE A 597 -1.97 47.61 22.68
N HIS A 598 -1.86 48.86 22.22
CA HIS A 598 -1.73 50.04 23.10
C HIS A 598 -3.08 50.62 23.54
N LYS A 599 -4.14 50.53 22.73
CA LYS A 599 -5.48 51.06 23.03
C LYS A 599 -6.25 50.20 24.01
N VAL A 600 -6.09 48.89 23.93
CA VAL A 600 -6.53 47.97 24.98
C VAL A 600 -5.34 47.85 25.91
N GLY A 601 -5.38 48.42 27.11
CA GLY A 601 -4.29 48.36 28.10
C GLY A 601 -4.03 46.93 28.61
N VAL A 602 -3.71 46.00 27.72
CA VAL A 602 -3.52 44.58 27.98
C VAL A 602 -2.04 44.39 28.24
N ILE A 603 -1.70 44.29 29.52
CA ILE A 603 -0.47 43.64 29.97
C ILE A 603 -0.28 42.38 29.11
N ASN A 604 0.85 42.24 28.41
CA ASN A 604 1.14 41.03 27.67
C ASN A 604 1.27 39.89 28.68
N TRP A 605 0.15 39.24 29.01
CA TRP A 605 0.07 38.19 30.01
C TRP A 605 0.81 36.93 29.55
N PHE A 606 1.26 36.85 28.29
CA PHE A 606 1.90 35.65 27.75
C PHE A 606 3.17 35.21 28.51
N PRO A 607 4.18 36.06 28.78
CA PRO A 607 5.34 35.65 29.55
C PRO A 607 4.94 35.26 30.98
N ILE A 608 3.97 35.97 31.57
CA ILE A 608 3.44 35.69 32.92
C ILE A 608 2.76 34.32 32.95
N ILE A 609 1.81 34.05 32.05
CA ILE A 609 1.11 32.77 31.91
C ILE A 609 2.09 31.65 31.53
N LEU A 610 3.12 31.93 30.74
CA LEU A 610 4.15 30.97 30.40
C LEU A 610 5.00 30.61 31.62
N THR A 611 5.42 31.61 32.41
CA THR A 611 6.16 31.37 33.67
C THR A 611 5.28 30.67 34.69
N VAL A 612 4.01 31.08 34.84
CA VAL A 612 3.04 30.47 35.76
C VAL A 612 2.77 29.03 35.35
N SER A 613 2.47 28.75 34.07
CA SER A 613 2.24 27.38 33.59
C SER A 613 3.47 26.48 33.76
N SER A 614 4.68 27.01 33.51
CA SER A 614 5.92 26.24 33.69
C SER A 614 6.23 26.00 35.17
N ALA A 615 5.98 26.99 36.04
CA ALA A 615 6.12 26.87 37.49
C ALA A 615 5.10 25.91 38.09
N SER A 616 3.83 26.01 37.68
CA SER A 616 2.75 25.12 38.10
C SER A 616 2.99 23.68 37.66
N ALA A 617 3.45 23.47 36.42
CA ALA A 617 3.82 22.14 35.93
C ALA A 617 5.03 21.55 36.69
N ALA A 618 6.05 22.36 36.97
CA ALA A 618 7.20 21.94 37.76
C ALA A 618 6.83 21.65 39.23
N ALA A 619 5.91 22.43 39.81
CA ALA A 619 5.39 22.20 41.15
C ALA A 619 4.53 20.93 41.21
N ILE A 620 3.67 20.69 40.22
CA ILE A 620 2.86 19.47 40.12
C ILE A 620 3.74 18.25 39.90
N LEU A 621 4.75 18.33 39.04
CA LEU A 621 5.75 17.27 38.88
C LEU A 621 6.43 16.93 40.21
N SER A 622 6.92 17.96 40.92
CA SER A 622 7.57 17.80 42.22
C SER A 622 6.63 17.21 43.26
N LEU A 623 5.36 17.65 43.29
CA LEU A 623 4.35 17.16 44.22
C LEU A 623 4.00 15.70 43.94
N LEU A 624 3.76 15.33 42.68
CA LEU A 624 3.41 13.96 42.28
C LEU A 624 4.55 12.99 42.55
N LEU A 625 5.81 13.38 42.23
CA LEU A 625 6.97 12.58 42.57
C LEU A 625 7.14 12.41 44.08
N TYR A 626 6.96 13.46 44.87
CA TYR A 626 7.00 13.38 46.33
C TYR A 626 5.89 12.47 46.88
N LEU A 627 4.64 12.64 46.43
CA LEU A 627 3.53 11.80 46.88
C LEU A 627 3.74 10.33 46.51
N PHE A 628 4.26 10.06 45.32
CA PHE A 628 4.58 8.70 44.91
C PHE A 628 5.72 8.12 45.75
N TRP A 629 6.81 8.86 45.93
CA TRP A 629 7.97 8.42 46.72
C TRP A 629 7.63 8.25 48.21
N LYS A 630 6.70 9.03 48.76
CA LYS A 630 6.28 8.88 50.15
C LYS A 630 5.42 7.62 50.36
N ASN A 631 4.63 7.26 49.36
CA ASN A 631 3.58 6.25 49.50
C ASN A 631 3.88 4.93 48.75
N TYR A 632 5.05 4.77 48.11
CA TYR A 632 5.34 3.54 47.37
C TYR A 632 5.41 2.31 48.28
N GLU A 633 5.81 2.47 49.55
CA GLU A 633 5.81 1.40 50.55
C GLU A 633 4.40 0.83 50.81
N LEU A 634 3.35 1.66 50.71
CA LEU A 634 1.96 1.18 50.83
C LEU A 634 1.60 0.25 49.66
N ILE A 635 2.06 0.57 48.45
CA ILE A 635 1.87 -0.26 47.26
C ILE A 635 2.59 -1.62 47.46
N LEU A 636 3.79 -1.61 48.01
CA LEU A 636 4.56 -2.82 48.30
C LEU A 636 3.90 -3.69 49.38
N ILE A 637 3.41 -3.09 50.46
CA ILE A 637 2.69 -3.79 51.53
C ILE A 637 1.42 -4.45 50.98
N SER A 638 0.64 -3.75 50.15
CA SER A 638 -0.55 -4.32 49.52
C SER A 638 -0.23 -5.52 48.63
N ILE A 639 0.90 -5.49 47.90
CA ILE A 639 1.32 -6.59 47.03
C ILE A 639 1.88 -7.77 47.82
N ARG A 640 2.67 -7.49 48.88
CA ARG A 640 3.19 -8.52 49.79
C ARG A 640 2.06 -9.25 50.53
N ASN A 641 0.98 -8.56 50.85
CA ASN A 641 -0.22 -9.15 51.43
C ASN A 641 -0.99 -10.03 50.43
N PHE A 642 -0.85 -9.78 49.12
CA PHE A 642 -1.49 -10.56 48.07
C PHE A 642 -0.73 -11.86 47.77
N ASN A 643 0.61 -11.82 47.72
CA ASN A 643 1.44 -13.01 47.63
C ASN A 643 2.82 -12.78 48.27
N GLY A 644 3.17 -13.57 49.28
CA GLY A 644 4.38 -13.41 50.08
C GLY A 644 5.68 -13.88 49.38
N THR A 645 5.58 -14.57 48.25
CA THR A 645 6.73 -15.10 47.48
C THR A 645 7.28 -14.12 46.44
N ILE A 646 6.52 -13.08 46.07
CA ILE A 646 6.92 -12.11 45.06
C ILE A 646 7.96 -11.14 45.65
N CYS A 647 9.14 -11.06 45.03
CA CYS A 647 10.19 -10.13 45.43
C CYS A 647 9.74 -8.66 45.24
N SER A 648 9.79 -7.86 46.31
CA SER A 648 9.43 -6.43 46.32
C SER A 648 10.16 -5.63 45.24
N ASP A 649 11.42 -5.95 45.01
CA ASP A 649 12.34 -5.19 44.17
C ASP A 649 11.99 -5.34 42.67
N LYS A 650 11.51 -6.53 42.27
CA LYS A 650 11.03 -6.78 40.90
C LYS A 650 9.76 -6.00 40.58
N VAL A 651 8.86 -5.90 41.56
CA VAL A 651 7.59 -5.17 41.45
C VAL A 651 7.85 -3.66 41.31
N MET A 652 8.88 -3.14 41.99
CA MET A 652 9.31 -1.75 41.86
C MET A 652 9.73 -1.42 40.43
N LEU A 653 10.51 -2.27 39.76
CA LEU A 653 10.91 -2.02 38.38
C LEU A 653 9.73 -2.13 37.39
N LEU A 654 8.79 -3.05 37.65
CA LEU A 654 7.61 -3.26 36.82
C LEU A 654 6.70 -2.03 36.77
N PHE A 655 6.38 -1.42 37.91
CA PHE A 655 5.47 -0.26 37.98
C PHE A 655 6.20 1.09 38.07
N GLY A 656 7.43 1.11 38.55
CA GLY A 656 8.21 2.32 38.79
C GLY A 656 8.43 3.16 37.55
N LEU A 657 8.91 2.53 36.47
CA LEU A 657 9.15 3.21 35.21
C LEU A 657 7.84 3.74 34.59
N PRO A 658 6.76 2.93 34.45
CA PRO A 658 5.44 3.42 34.03
C PRO A 658 4.92 4.63 34.80
N ILE A 659 4.97 4.60 36.13
CA ILE A 659 4.41 5.67 36.96
C ILE A 659 5.20 6.97 36.77
N VAL A 660 6.53 6.91 36.70
CA VAL A 660 7.35 8.09 36.44
C VAL A 660 7.06 8.70 35.06
N LEU A 661 6.85 7.86 34.03
CA LEU A 661 6.42 8.33 32.70
C LEU A 661 5.06 9.02 32.74
N GLU A 662 4.08 8.47 33.45
CA GLU A 662 2.76 9.08 33.60
C GLU A 662 2.81 10.41 34.38
N ILE A 663 3.67 10.49 35.41
CA ILE A 663 3.89 11.74 36.14
C ILE A 663 4.48 12.82 35.21
N PHE A 664 5.42 12.48 34.33
CA PHE A 664 5.92 13.40 33.30
C PHE A 664 4.80 13.83 32.33
N SER A 665 3.97 12.89 31.87
CA SER A 665 2.81 13.17 31.02
C SER A 665 1.84 14.15 31.68
N LEU A 666 1.48 13.93 32.96
CA LEU A 666 0.59 14.81 33.73
C LEU A 666 1.17 16.22 33.92
N ALA A 667 2.47 16.36 34.13
CA ALA A 667 3.12 17.67 34.21
C ALA A 667 3.00 18.44 32.88
N ILE A 668 3.16 17.76 31.75
CA ILE A 668 2.99 18.36 30.42
C ILE A 668 1.51 18.70 30.17
N ILE A 669 0.57 17.82 30.50
CA ILE A 669 -0.88 18.07 30.39
C ILE A 669 -1.31 19.27 31.21
N THR A 670 -0.83 19.38 32.46
CA THR A 670 -1.05 20.53 33.33
C THR A 670 -0.60 21.83 32.66
N ARG A 671 0.61 21.82 32.11
CA ARG A 671 1.14 22.97 31.38
C ARG A 671 0.26 23.35 30.19
N MET A 672 -0.18 22.37 29.41
CA MET A 672 -1.08 22.57 28.27
C MET A 672 -2.42 23.14 28.71
N ALA A 673 -3.00 22.65 29.81
CA ALA A 673 -4.26 23.11 30.35
C ALA A 673 -4.20 24.59 30.78
N ILE A 674 -3.13 24.99 31.48
CA ILE A 674 -2.94 26.37 31.95
C ILE A 674 -2.67 27.33 30.78
N LEU A 675 -1.90 26.89 29.77
CA LEU A 675 -1.71 27.68 28.55
C LEU A 675 -3.02 27.84 27.75
N GLY A 676 -3.94 26.88 27.86
CA GLY A 676 -5.29 26.95 27.29
C GLY A 676 -5.29 27.34 25.81
N LYS A 677 -6.04 28.39 25.46
CA LYS A 677 -6.14 28.92 24.08
C LYS A 677 -4.81 29.48 23.55
N MET A 678 -3.85 29.82 24.42
CA MET A 678 -2.52 30.29 24.00
C MET A 678 -1.62 29.15 23.50
N PHE A 679 -2.02 27.89 23.72
CA PHE A 679 -1.32 26.72 23.21
C PHE A 679 -1.99 26.23 21.92
N PRO A 680 -1.34 26.37 20.75
CA PRO A 680 -1.96 26.04 19.46
C PRO A 680 -2.34 24.56 19.30
N ASP A 681 -3.38 24.27 18.52
CA ASP A 681 -3.89 22.91 18.31
C ASP A 681 -2.83 21.95 17.73
N TYR A 682 -2.02 22.40 16.76
CA TYR A 682 -0.97 21.55 16.18
C TYR A 682 0.12 21.14 17.20
N ARG A 683 0.41 21.96 18.23
CA ARG A 683 1.35 21.57 19.30
C ARG A 683 0.70 20.60 20.28
N ARG A 684 -0.60 20.79 20.55
CA ARG A 684 -1.39 19.83 21.32
C ARG A 684 -1.39 18.46 20.65
N GLU A 685 -1.60 18.42 19.34
CA GLU A 685 -1.52 17.20 18.54
C GLU A 685 -0.12 16.56 18.61
N TRP A 686 0.95 17.34 18.51
CA TRP A 686 2.34 16.81 18.61
C TRP A 686 2.63 16.17 19.98
N TRP A 687 2.28 16.85 21.08
CA TRP A 687 2.42 16.30 22.43
C TRP A 687 1.47 15.12 22.66
N GLY A 688 0.25 15.17 22.09
CA GLY A 688 -0.73 14.10 22.13
C GLY A 688 -0.22 12.81 21.47
N ARG A 689 0.36 12.91 20.26
CA ARG A 689 1.00 11.76 19.58
C ARG A 689 2.18 11.20 20.37
N THR A 690 3.02 12.09 20.92
CA THR A 690 4.16 11.68 21.76
C THR A 690 3.68 10.92 23.00
N GLY A 691 2.64 11.42 23.68
CA GLY A 691 1.99 10.72 24.79
C GLY A 691 1.40 9.37 24.38
N GLY A 692 0.78 9.28 23.19
CA GLY A 692 0.28 8.02 22.64
C GLY A 692 1.38 6.96 22.47
N TYR A 693 2.57 7.35 21.98
CA TYR A 693 3.71 6.43 21.87
C TYR A 693 4.24 6.00 23.25
N ILE A 694 4.32 6.92 24.21
CA ILE A 694 4.73 6.62 25.59
C ILE A 694 3.76 5.62 26.23
N ASN A 695 2.45 5.83 26.12
CA ASN A 695 1.45 4.94 26.70
C ASN A 695 1.47 3.55 26.06
N ARG A 696 1.77 3.47 24.76
CA ARG A 696 1.99 2.18 24.08
C ARG A 696 3.22 1.45 24.63
N PHE A 697 4.31 2.17 24.88
CA PHE A 697 5.50 1.60 25.52
C PHE A 697 5.21 1.15 26.95
N VAL A 698 4.50 1.96 27.75
CA VAL A 698 4.08 1.61 29.13
C VAL A 698 3.30 0.31 29.15
N LEU A 699 2.30 0.17 28.28
CA LEU A 699 1.51 -1.07 28.19
C LEU A 699 2.39 -2.28 27.87
N PHE A 700 3.30 -2.15 26.89
CA PHE A 700 4.21 -3.22 26.51
C PHE A 700 5.19 -3.57 27.64
N TRP A 701 5.76 -2.56 28.32
CA TRP A 701 6.66 -2.73 29.45
C TRP A 701 6.01 -3.52 30.58
N VAL A 702 4.79 -3.14 30.98
CA VAL A 702 4.04 -3.81 32.05
C VAL A 702 3.79 -5.27 31.67
N ILE A 703 3.31 -5.56 30.46
CA ILE A 703 3.03 -6.93 30.01
C ILE A 703 4.29 -7.80 30.04
N ILE A 704 5.39 -7.31 29.46
CA ILE A 704 6.62 -8.10 29.37
C ILE A 704 7.29 -8.24 30.74
N CYS A 705 7.37 -7.18 31.55
CA CYS A 705 7.96 -7.28 32.90
C CYS A 705 7.11 -8.16 33.81
N PHE A 706 5.78 -8.12 33.70
CA PHE A 706 4.90 -9.05 34.41
C PHE A 706 5.24 -10.49 34.04
N ALA A 707 5.44 -10.76 32.75
CA ALA A 707 5.86 -12.07 32.26
C ALA A 707 7.24 -12.50 32.74
N VAL A 708 8.20 -11.59 32.84
CA VAL A 708 9.57 -11.94 33.22
C VAL A 708 9.74 -12.04 34.73
N PHE A 709 9.05 -11.21 35.51
CA PHE A 709 9.31 -11.06 36.95
C PHE A 709 8.32 -11.77 37.84
N ILE A 710 7.03 -11.77 37.48
CA ILE A 710 5.95 -12.28 38.33
C ILE A 710 5.52 -13.68 37.88
N MET A 711 5.43 -13.91 36.56
CA MET A 711 4.98 -15.21 36.04
C MET A 711 5.90 -16.40 36.39
N PRO A 712 7.25 -16.29 36.54
CA PRO A 712 8.09 -17.40 37.02
C PRO A 712 7.66 -17.93 38.40
N ASP A 713 7.30 -17.04 39.31
CA ASP A 713 6.95 -17.38 40.69
C ASP A 713 5.60 -18.14 40.75
N LEU A 714 4.76 -18.05 39.70
CA LEU A 714 3.56 -18.88 39.55
C LEU A 714 3.88 -20.35 39.26
N TRP A 715 5.07 -20.65 38.71
CA TRP A 715 5.49 -22.03 38.37
C TRP A 715 5.93 -22.82 39.61
N THR A 716 6.49 -22.15 40.62
CA THR A 716 7.07 -22.81 41.80
C THR A 716 6.01 -23.31 42.79
N ASP A 717 4.84 -22.66 42.84
CA ASP A 717 3.80 -22.94 43.84
C ASP A 717 2.77 -24.01 43.40
N THR A 718 2.79 -24.52 42.15
CA THR A 718 1.77 -25.46 41.66
C THR A 718 2.29 -26.64 40.80
N PRO A 719 2.94 -27.66 41.40
CA PRO A 719 3.55 -28.77 40.65
C PRO A 719 2.55 -29.70 39.91
N ILE A 720 1.26 -29.70 40.28
CA ILE A 720 0.21 -30.56 39.68
C ILE A 720 -0.45 -29.91 38.44
N VAL A 721 -0.25 -28.60 38.24
CA VAL A 721 -0.97 -27.82 37.22
C VAL A 721 -0.27 -27.87 35.86
N LEU A 722 0.99 -28.31 35.76
CA LEU A 722 1.76 -28.34 34.50
C LEU A 722 1.05 -29.11 33.37
N PRO A 723 0.68 -30.39 33.51
CA PRO A 723 0.11 -31.15 32.40
C PRO A 723 -1.35 -30.75 32.12
N VAL A 724 -2.09 -30.36 33.16
CA VAL A 724 -3.53 -30.02 33.10
C VAL A 724 -3.74 -28.61 32.54
N ALA A 725 -2.93 -27.62 32.93
CA ALA A 725 -2.96 -26.28 32.35
C ALA A 725 -2.37 -26.28 30.94
N TRP A 726 -1.37 -27.12 30.63
CA TRP A 726 -0.87 -27.26 29.26
C TRP A 726 -1.90 -27.92 28.35
N GLY A 727 -2.48 -29.04 28.78
CA GLY A 727 -3.56 -29.72 28.06
C GLY A 727 -4.81 -28.84 27.92
N GLY A 728 -5.15 -28.08 28.96
CA GLY A 728 -6.26 -27.12 28.95
C GLY A 728 -6.02 -25.91 28.04
N TRP A 729 -4.85 -25.27 28.13
CA TRP A 729 -4.48 -24.15 27.27
C TRP A 729 -4.38 -24.58 25.81
N ALA A 730 -3.64 -25.66 25.52
CA ALA A 730 -3.52 -26.20 24.17
C ALA A 730 -4.88 -26.66 23.64
N GLY A 731 -5.72 -27.24 24.48
CA GLY A 731 -7.10 -27.62 24.15
C GLY A 731 -7.99 -26.42 23.82
N ILE A 732 -7.97 -25.35 24.62
CA ILE A 732 -8.73 -24.12 24.40
C ILE A 732 -8.25 -23.40 23.13
N VAL A 733 -6.93 -23.32 22.92
CA VAL A 733 -6.36 -22.73 21.71
C VAL A 733 -6.74 -23.57 20.49
N ALA A 734 -6.58 -24.90 20.54
CA ALA A 734 -6.94 -25.78 19.43
C ALA A 734 -8.44 -25.71 19.11
N TRP A 735 -9.29 -25.66 20.13
CA TRP A 735 -10.74 -25.47 19.99
C TRP A 735 -11.09 -24.10 19.40
N GLY A 736 -10.48 -23.03 19.91
CA GLY A 736 -10.69 -21.66 19.43
C GLY A 736 -10.21 -21.46 17.99
N VAL A 737 -9.07 -22.06 17.63
CA VAL A 737 -8.53 -22.08 16.27
C VAL A 737 -9.45 -22.90 15.35
N LYS A 738 -9.92 -24.07 15.79
CA LYS A 738 -10.90 -24.87 15.03
C LYS A 738 -12.16 -24.07 14.74
N ILE A 739 -12.68 -23.33 15.72
CA ILE A 739 -13.86 -22.44 15.54
C ILE A 739 -13.55 -21.30 14.57
N ALA A 740 -12.38 -20.65 14.70
CA ALA A 740 -11.99 -19.55 13.80
C ALA A 740 -11.80 -20.00 12.35
N PHE A 741 -11.38 -21.25 12.12
CA PHE A 741 -11.31 -21.84 10.78
C PHE A 741 -12.67 -22.34 10.29
N ALA A 742 -13.53 -22.84 11.17
CA ALA A 742 -14.89 -23.26 10.83
C ALA A 742 -15.82 -22.07 10.49
N SER A 743 -15.62 -20.91 11.12
CA SER A 743 -16.39 -19.69 10.84
C SER A 743 -16.11 -19.08 9.46
N LYS A 744 -15.17 -19.65 8.67
CA LYS A 744 -14.99 -19.31 7.25
C LYS A 744 -16.03 -20.00 6.35
N GLY A 745 -16.82 -20.95 6.85
CA GLY A 745 -17.69 -21.81 6.06
C GLY A 745 -19.20 -21.59 6.22
N ASP A 746 -19.66 -20.93 7.30
CA ASP A 746 -21.08 -20.71 7.59
C ASP A 746 -21.37 -19.20 7.73
N GLU A 747 -21.85 -18.59 6.65
CA GLU A 747 -22.42 -17.24 6.64
C GLU A 747 -23.95 -17.31 6.67
N ASP A 748 -24.50 -17.97 7.68
CA ASP A 748 -25.91 -17.80 8.03
C ASP A 748 -25.96 -16.59 9.02
N PRO A 749 -26.30 -15.36 8.57
CA PRO A 749 -26.23 -14.15 9.40
C PRO A 749 -27.16 -14.21 10.63
N ASN A 750 -28.12 -15.14 10.62
CA ASN A 750 -29.01 -15.41 11.75
C ASN A 750 -28.50 -16.48 12.74
N LYS A 751 -27.39 -17.18 12.45
CA LYS A 751 -26.82 -18.23 13.32
C LYS A 751 -25.38 -17.99 13.79
N SER A 752 -24.71 -16.94 13.30
CA SER A 752 -23.45 -16.45 13.88
C SER A 752 -23.73 -15.90 15.29
N SER A 753 -23.71 -16.79 16.30
CA SER A 753 -23.85 -16.38 17.69
C SER A 753 -22.74 -15.38 18.03
N ASN A 754 -23.08 -14.30 18.74
CA ASN A 754 -22.13 -13.31 19.27
C ASN A 754 -20.89 -13.97 19.93
N ILE A 755 -21.05 -15.19 20.45
CA ILE A 755 -20.02 -16.01 21.06
C ILE A 755 -18.87 -16.30 20.08
N VAL A 756 -19.14 -16.68 18.82
CA VAL A 756 -18.07 -17.00 17.83
C VAL A 756 -17.21 -15.78 17.54
N ASN A 757 -17.83 -14.61 17.32
CA ASN A 757 -17.11 -13.35 17.11
C ASN A 757 -16.30 -12.91 18.34
N ILE A 758 -16.79 -13.21 19.54
CA ILE A 758 -16.04 -12.97 20.78
C ILE A 758 -14.86 -13.95 20.87
N VAL A 759 -15.05 -15.25 20.60
CA VAL A 759 -13.99 -16.26 20.65
C VAL A 759 -12.84 -15.90 19.70
N VAL A 760 -13.13 -15.57 18.44
CA VAL A 760 -12.09 -15.20 17.45
C VAL A 760 -11.27 -13.98 17.89
N LYS A 761 -11.89 -13.04 18.62
CA LYS A 761 -11.19 -11.87 19.17
C LYS A 761 -10.38 -12.20 20.42
N VAL A 762 -10.80 -13.16 21.24
CA VAL A 762 -10.19 -13.48 22.55
C VAL A 762 -9.06 -14.51 22.44
N VAL A 763 -9.19 -15.52 21.58
CA VAL A 763 -8.21 -16.62 21.43
C VAL A 763 -6.76 -16.15 21.21
N PRO A 764 -6.47 -15.12 20.39
CA PRO A 764 -5.11 -14.58 20.24
C PRO A 764 -4.48 -14.13 21.56
N PHE A 765 -5.27 -13.53 22.46
CA PHE A 765 -4.79 -13.06 23.75
C PHE A 765 -4.51 -14.22 24.71
N ILE A 766 -5.37 -15.25 24.73
CA ILE A 766 -5.13 -16.48 25.50
C ILE A 766 -3.85 -17.19 25.01
N PHE A 767 -3.67 -17.26 23.69
CA PHE A 767 -2.45 -17.80 23.09
C PHE A 767 -1.21 -17.01 23.52
N MET A 768 -1.27 -15.67 23.44
CA MET A 768 -0.18 -14.79 23.83
C MET A 768 0.20 -14.96 25.31
N ILE A 769 -0.77 -15.03 26.22
CA ILE A 769 -0.52 -15.31 27.65
C ILE A 769 0.20 -16.64 27.82
N GLY A 770 -0.23 -17.69 27.12
CA GLY A 770 0.44 -19.00 27.16
C GLY A 770 1.87 -18.98 26.63
N VAL A 771 2.13 -18.27 25.53
CA VAL A 771 3.49 -18.11 24.99
C VAL A 771 4.38 -17.33 25.95
N LEU A 772 3.87 -16.27 26.58
CA LEU A 772 4.59 -15.51 27.61
C LEU A 772 4.89 -16.38 28.84
N LEU A 773 3.92 -17.21 29.29
CA LEU A 773 4.11 -18.19 30.35
C LEU A 773 5.26 -19.15 30.01
N ILE A 774 5.19 -19.79 28.83
CA ILE A 774 6.18 -20.79 28.41
C ILE A 774 7.57 -20.15 28.27
N GLY A 775 7.66 -18.99 27.62
CA GLY A 775 8.92 -18.26 27.47
C GLY A 775 9.54 -17.89 28.82
N SER A 776 8.70 -17.52 29.79
CA SER A 776 9.10 -17.18 31.16
C SER A 776 9.67 -18.39 31.91
N GLY A 777 9.02 -19.55 31.78
CA GLY A 777 9.51 -20.79 32.40
C GLY A 777 10.86 -21.22 31.79
N ILE A 778 10.97 -21.19 30.46
CA ILE A 778 12.20 -21.58 29.75
C ILE A 778 13.36 -20.66 30.13
N ILE A 779 13.17 -19.34 30.12
CA ILE A 779 14.27 -18.42 30.44
C ILE A 779 14.71 -18.55 31.90
N ASN A 780 13.78 -18.83 32.82
CA ASN A 780 14.11 -19.08 34.22
C ASN A 780 14.99 -20.34 34.32
N LEU A 781 14.60 -21.46 33.71
CA LEU A 781 15.39 -22.70 33.69
C LEU A 781 16.79 -22.52 33.07
N ILE A 782 16.92 -21.71 32.01
CA ILE A 782 18.21 -21.44 31.36
C ILE A 782 19.14 -20.63 32.27
N ARG A 783 18.60 -19.73 33.10
CA ARG A 783 19.37 -18.75 33.88
C ARG A 783 19.51 -19.09 35.36
N GLU A 784 18.68 -20.00 35.87
CA GLU A 784 18.70 -20.45 37.25
C GLU A 784 20.07 -21.00 37.63
N GLY A 785 20.61 -20.58 38.78
CA GLY A 785 21.91 -21.02 39.30
C GLY A 785 23.15 -20.51 38.55
N ASN A 786 23.01 -19.72 37.47
CA ASN A 786 24.13 -19.24 36.67
C ASN A 786 24.72 -17.90 37.17
N SER A 787 26.03 -17.72 36.98
CA SER A 787 26.72 -16.45 37.28
C SER A 787 26.29 -15.30 36.36
N ASP A 788 26.49 -14.05 36.79
CA ASP A 788 26.12 -12.86 36.01
C ASP A 788 26.82 -12.77 34.66
N VAL A 789 28.09 -13.19 34.62
CA VAL A 789 28.88 -13.21 33.38
C VAL A 789 28.27 -14.21 32.39
N ILE A 790 27.93 -15.40 32.86
CA ILE A 790 27.30 -16.44 32.05
C ILE A 790 25.94 -15.95 31.54
N ASN A 791 25.12 -15.33 32.39
CA ASN A 791 23.83 -14.78 32.00
C ASN A 791 23.93 -13.76 30.86
N ARG A 792 24.89 -12.82 30.92
CA ARG A 792 25.12 -11.85 29.84
C ARG A 792 25.61 -12.52 28.55
N LEU A 793 26.47 -13.54 28.67
CA LEU A 793 26.90 -14.35 27.54
C LEU A 793 25.73 -15.12 26.91
N THR A 794 24.80 -15.63 27.73
CA THR A 794 23.56 -16.27 27.27
C THR A 794 22.70 -15.29 26.49
N THR A 795 22.48 -14.05 26.98
CA THR A 795 21.75 -13.01 26.25
C THR A 795 22.41 -12.71 24.91
N GLY A 796 23.74 -12.53 24.89
CA GLY A 796 24.50 -12.33 23.64
C GLY A 796 24.41 -13.51 22.68
N GLY A 797 24.48 -14.73 23.19
CA GLY A 797 24.34 -15.97 22.42
C GLY A 797 22.95 -16.11 21.80
N LEU A 798 21.88 -15.91 22.59
CA LEU A 798 20.49 -15.92 22.11
C LEU A 798 20.27 -14.85 21.02
N PHE A 799 20.82 -13.65 21.21
CA PHE A 799 20.75 -12.58 20.22
C PHE A 799 21.44 -12.96 18.90
N LEU A 800 22.66 -13.51 18.97
CA LEU A 800 23.42 -13.94 17.78
C LEU A 800 22.73 -15.11 17.06
N ILE A 801 22.19 -16.09 17.80
CA ILE A 801 21.43 -17.21 17.22
C ILE A 801 20.16 -16.69 16.55
N THR A 802 19.44 -15.77 17.19
CA THR A 802 18.24 -15.14 16.63
C THR A 802 18.56 -14.41 15.32
N LEU A 803 19.67 -13.66 15.28
CA LEU A 803 20.10 -12.94 14.07
C LEU A 803 20.51 -13.92 12.96
N PHE A 804 21.25 -14.98 13.29
CA PHE A 804 21.64 -16.02 12.34
C PHE A 804 20.43 -16.75 11.75
N LEU A 805 19.48 -17.18 12.59
CA LEU A 805 18.27 -17.86 12.12
C LEU A 805 17.34 -16.90 11.38
N SER A 806 17.22 -15.64 11.79
CA SER A 806 16.47 -14.62 11.05
C SER A 806 17.02 -14.41 9.64
N TRP A 807 18.33 -14.58 9.44
CA TRP A 807 18.95 -14.51 8.13
C TRP A 807 18.73 -15.79 7.31
N ARG A 808 18.73 -16.96 7.96
CA ARG A 808 18.63 -18.25 7.27
C ARG A 808 17.20 -18.74 7.01
N VAL A 809 16.25 -18.38 7.87
CA VAL A 809 14.83 -18.75 7.79
C VAL A 809 14.11 -17.72 6.93
N GLY A 810 13.91 -18.06 5.65
CA GLY A 810 13.17 -17.23 4.71
C GLY A 810 11.68 -17.19 5.05
N VAL A 811 11.10 -15.99 5.03
CA VAL A 811 9.65 -15.82 5.30
C VAL A 811 8.82 -16.59 4.28
N ASN A 812 9.17 -16.63 3.00
CA ASN A 812 8.39 -17.38 2.02
C ASN A 812 8.70 -18.89 2.01
N GLU A 813 9.98 -19.25 2.14
CA GLU A 813 10.48 -20.63 2.09
C GLU A 813 9.78 -21.54 3.12
N PHE A 814 9.61 -21.04 4.35
CA PHE A 814 8.98 -21.76 5.45
C PHE A 814 7.50 -21.39 5.62
N SER A 815 6.80 -21.00 4.55
CA SER A 815 5.34 -20.84 4.52
C SER A 815 4.64 -22.10 3.97
N LEU A 816 3.31 -22.12 3.93
CA LEU A 816 2.55 -23.16 3.22
C LEU A 816 2.49 -22.92 1.70
N HIS A 817 2.92 -21.75 1.23
CA HIS A 817 2.81 -21.38 -0.18
C HIS A 817 3.50 -22.37 -1.12
N HIS A 818 4.74 -22.79 -0.83
CA HIS A 818 5.45 -23.73 -1.71
C HIS A 818 4.76 -25.08 -1.83
N PHE A 819 4.22 -25.59 -0.72
CA PHE A 819 3.47 -26.84 -0.72
C PHE A 819 2.24 -26.71 -1.62
N TYR A 820 1.47 -25.65 -1.43
CA TYR A 820 0.29 -25.31 -2.22
C TYR A 820 0.60 -25.13 -3.71
N ARG A 821 1.58 -24.27 -4.03
CA ARG A 821 2.06 -23.99 -5.39
C ARG A 821 2.43 -25.27 -6.14
N ASN A 822 3.22 -26.15 -5.53
CA ASN A 822 3.69 -27.36 -6.20
C ASN A 822 2.54 -28.34 -6.50
N ARG A 823 1.52 -28.40 -5.64
CA ARG A 823 0.33 -29.23 -5.85
C ARG A 823 -0.55 -28.68 -6.98
N LEU A 824 -0.74 -27.36 -7.03
CA LEU A 824 -1.45 -26.71 -8.14
C LEU A 824 -0.71 -26.89 -9.48
N ILE A 825 0.61 -26.67 -9.52
CA ILE A 825 1.42 -26.88 -10.73
C ILE A 825 1.26 -28.32 -11.21
N ARG A 826 1.35 -29.31 -10.34
CA ARG A 826 1.18 -30.72 -10.72
C ARG A 826 -0.23 -31.01 -11.29
N ALA A 827 -1.27 -30.48 -10.66
CA ALA A 827 -2.65 -30.75 -11.05
C ALA A 827 -3.03 -30.06 -12.37
N PHE A 828 -2.77 -28.76 -12.48
CA PHE A 828 -3.17 -27.95 -13.62
C PHE A 828 -2.08 -27.88 -14.68
N MET A 829 -0.85 -27.54 -14.32
CA MET A 829 0.20 -27.41 -15.34
C MET A 829 0.72 -28.77 -15.80
N GLY A 830 0.83 -29.76 -14.91
CA GLY A 830 1.24 -31.13 -15.26
C GLY A 830 0.27 -31.83 -16.22
N ALA A 831 -1.02 -31.47 -16.19
CA ALA A 831 -2.05 -32.00 -17.08
C ALA A 831 -1.75 -31.79 -18.57
N THR A 832 -1.05 -30.70 -18.89
CA THR A 832 -0.81 -30.29 -20.28
C THR A 832 0.50 -30.84 -20.85
N ARG A 833 1.26 -31.64 -20.08
CA ARG A 833 2.45 -32.36 -20.57
C ARG A 833 2.05 -33.63 -21.32
N SER A 834 2.77 -33.96 -22.39
CA SER A 834 2.67 -35.27 -23.04
C SER A 834 3.00 -36.39 -22.03
N ARG A 835 2.42 -37.58 -22.24
CA ARG A 835 2.58 -38.71 -21.31
C ARG A 835 4.02 -39.18 -21.30
N GLU A 836 4.60 -39.31 -22.49
CA GLU A 836 5.95 -39.80 -22.69
C GLU A 836 7.00 -38.87 -22.08
N ASP A 837 6.89 -37.56 -22.30
CA ASP A 837 7.88 -36.62 -21.80
C ASP A 837 7.84 -36.56 -20.28
N ARG A 838 6.63 -36.51 -19.70
CA ARG A 838 6.47 -36.44 -18.25
C ARG A 838 6.93 -37.71 -17.55
N ILE A 839 6.72 -38.90 -18.12
CA ILE A 839 7.24 -40.15 -17.55
C ILE A 839 8.77 -40.15 -17.52
N LYS A 840 9.43 -39.54 -18.52
CA LYS A 840 10.89 -39.43 -18.58
C LYS A 840 11.47 -38.43 -17.58
N THR A 841 10.77 -37.33 -17.31
CA THR A 841 11.30 -36.21 -16.51
C THR A 841 10.76 -36.13 -15.08
N ALA A 842 9.56 -36.65 -14.81
CA ALA A 842 8.96 -36.58 -13.49
C ALA A 842 9.67 -37.51 -12.49
N ASN A 843 9.80 -37.02 -11.26
CA ASN A 843 10.30 -37.82 -10.16
C ASN A 843 9.27 -38.91 -9.80
N ALA A 844 9.64 -40.18 -9.96
CA ALA A 844 8.74 -41.31 -9.75
C ALA A 844 8.20 -41.43 -8.32
N PHE A 845 8.92 -40.93 -7.32
CA PHE A 845 8.51 -41.00 -5.91
C PHE A 845 7.53 -39.89 -5.53
N THR A 846 7.81 -38.65 -5.92
CA THR A 846 6.99 -37.48 -5.55
C THR A 846 5.90 -37.15 -6.57
N GLY A 847 6.06 -37.63 -7.80
CA GLY A 847 5.22 -37.26 -8.95
C GLY A 847 5.38 -35.81 -9.40
N PHE A 848 6.37 -35.07 -8.89
CA PHE A 848 6.67 -33.70 -9.32
C PHE A 848 7.68 -33.68 -10.47
N ASP A 849 7.52 -32.69 -11.34
CA ASP A 849 8.41 -32.43 -12.47
C ASP A 849 8.71 -30.93 -12.54
N THR A 850 10.00 -30.56 -12.64
CA THR A 850 10.40 -29.16 -12.76
C THR A 850 9.95 -28.53 -14.07
N ASN A 851 9.73 -29.36 -15.11
CA ASN A 851 9.25 -28.94 -16.42
C ASN A 851 7.71 -28.83 -16.50
N ASP A 852 6.99 -29.13 -15.40
CA ASP A 852 5.55 -28.89 -15.32
C ASP A 852 5.26 -27.38 -15.37
N ASP A 853 6.17 -26.50 -14.93
CA ASP A 853 5.97 -25.04 -14.92
C ASP A 853 6.56 -24.36 -16.17
N ILE A 854 6.05 -23.17 -16.52
CA ILE A 854 6.45 -22.41 -17.72
C ILE A 854 6.79 -20.97 -17.31
N LEU A 855 7.84 -20.39 -17.90
CA LEU A 855 8.16 -18.98 -17.68
C LEU A 855 7.02 -18.09 -18.22
N LEU A 856 6.51 -17.19 -17.38
CA LEU A 856 5.44 -16.28 -17.80
C LEU A 856 5.88 -15.40 -18.97
N SER A 857 7.15 -14.99 -18.95
CA SER A 857 7.78 -14.20 -20.01
C SER A 857 7.84 -14.91 -21.36
N SER A 858 7.62 -16.23 -21.43
CA SER A 858 7.61 -17.01 -22.68
C SER A 858 6.22 -17.13 -23.32
N MET A 859 5.18 -16.57 -22.70
CA MET A 859 3.80 -16.62 -23.21
C MET A 859 3.59 -15.51 -24.27
N LYS A 860 4.43 -15.53 -25.30
CA LYS A 860 4.47 -14.59 -26.44
C LYS A 860 4.47 -15.33 -27.77
N VAL A 861 4.06 -14.63 -28.82
CA VAL A 861 4.01 -15.11 -30.21
C VAL A 861 5.40 -15.50 -30.70
N ASP A 862 6.41 -14.69 -30.39
CA ASP A 862 7.80 -14.94 -30.80
C ASP A 862 8.37 -16.24 -30.19
N ASP A 863 7.82 -16.67 -29.04
CA ASP A 863 8.16 -17.93 -28.39
C ASP A 863 7.20 -19.07 -28.78
N GLY A 864 6.26 -18.86 -29.69
CA GLY A 864 5.30 -19.87 -30.16
C GLY A 864 3.96 -19.92 -29.41
N TYR A 865 3.56 -18.86 -28.71
CA TYR A 865 2.24 -18.74 -28.06
C TYR A 865 1.40 -17.64 -28.70
N PHE A 866 0.25 -18.01 -29.26
CA PHE A 866 -0.66 -17.06 -29.92
C PHE A 866 -2.13 -17.24 -29.46
N GLY A 867 -2.32 -17.75 -28.25
CA GLY A 867 -3.63 -17.76 -27.56
C GLY A 867 -4.01 -16.39 -26.98
N PRO A 868 -5.09 -16.33 -26.17
CA PRO A 868 -5.50 -15.11 -25.49
C PRO A 868 -4.45 -14.62 -24.49
N TYR A 869 -4.09 -13.33 -24.53
CA TYR A 869 -3.07 -12.74 -23.67
C TYR A 869 -3.44 -12.92 -22.18
N PRO A 870 -2.61 -13.64 -21.39
CA PRO A 870 -2.94 -13.96 -20.01
C PRO A 870 -2.69 -12.78 -19.05
N ILE A 871 -3.70 -12.50 -18.22
CA ILE A 871 -3.63 -11.55 -17.11
C ILE A 871 -3.96 -12.31 -15.83
N LEU A 872 -2.96 -12.45 -14.96
CA LEU A 872 -3.11 -13.07 -13.64
C LEU A 872 -3.18 -11.97 -12.59
N ASN A 873 -4.35 -11.81 -12.00
CA ASN A 873 -4.63 -10.74 -11.04
C ASN A 873 -4.32 -11.19 -9.61
N THR A 874 -3.61 -10.35 -8.88
CA THR A 874 -3.27 -10.55 -7.47
C THR A 874 -3.57 -9.28 -6.70
N ALA A 875 -3.77 -9.41 -5.39
CA ALA A 875 -3.95 -8.26 -4.52
C ALA A 875 -2.62 -7.86 -3.88
N LEU A 876 -2.16 -6.65 -4.17
CA LEU A 876 -1.09 -5.98 -3.44
C LEU A 876 -1.64 -5.50 -2.10
N ASN A 877 -1.18 -6.08 -0.99
CA ASN A 877 -1.64 -5.68 0.33
C ASN A 877 -1.01 -4.35 0.75
N ALA A 878 -1.86 -3.37 1.07
CA ALA A 878 -1.47 -2.03 1.48
C ALA A 878 -2.32 -1.63 2.70
N THR A 879 -2.07 -2.25 3.87
CA THR A 879 -2.84 -1.96 5.10
C THR A 879 -2.38 -0.68 5.80
N VAL A 880 -1.18 -0.20 5.46
CA VAL A 880 -0.64 1.08 5.90
C VAL A 880 -0.58 2.00 4.68
N VAL A 881 -1.66 2.74 4.41
CA VAL A 881 -1.68 3.77 3.36
C VAL A 881 -1.81 5.13 4.01
N SER A 882 -0.93 6.07 3.64
CA SER A 882 -0.99 7.48 4.08
C SER A 882 -2.23 8.20 3.54
N ALA A 883 -2.74 7.75 2.40
CA ALA A 883 -3.89 8.30 1.69
C ALA A 883 -5.23 7.81 2.29
N LEU A 884 -5.97 8.75 2.88
CA LEU A 884 -7.26 8.52 3.57
C LEU A 884 -8.35 7.98 2.65
N ASP A 885 -8.31 8.30 1.35
CA ASP A 885 -9.27 7.83 0.33
C ASP A 885 -9.18 6.32 0.05
N ARG A 886 -8.15 5.64 0.57
CA ARG A 886 -7.88 4.21 0.32
C ARG A 886 -7.78 3.37 1.60
N GLN A 887 -8.03 3.97 2.77
CA GLN A 887 -7.92 3.31 4.08
C GLN A 887 -8.84 2.08 4.21
N ASP A 888 -10.02 2.11 3.58
CA ASP A 888 -10.97 1.00 3.61
C ASP A 888 -10.63 -0.13 2.63
N ARG A 889 -9.92 0.19 1.53
CA ARG A 889 -9.59 -0.78 0.47
C ARG A 889 -8.51 -1.75 0.92
N LYS A 890 -7.49 -1.24 1.63
CA LYS A 890 -6.32 -1.98 2.15
C LYS A 890 -5.54 -2.85 1.12
N ALA A 891 -5.87 -2.76 -0.17
CA ALA A 891 -5.20 -3.48 -1.26
C ALA A 891 -5.41 -2.78 -2.62
N GLU A 892 -4.55 -3.10 -3.58
CA GLU A 892 -4.64 -2.68 -5.00
C GLU A 892 -4.41 -3.85 -5.97
N SER A 893 -4.78 -3.66 -7.24
CA SER A 893 -4.52 -4.61 -8.33
C SER A 893 -3.01 -4.69 -8.64
N PHE A 894 -2.44 -5.88 -8.49
CA PHE A 894 -1.12 -6.23 -9.00
C PHE A 894 -1.26 -7.32 -10.06
N VAL A 895 -0.73 -7.07 -11.25
CA VAL A 895 -0.87 -8.00 -12.38
C VAL A 895 0.44 -8.68 -12.71
N PHE A 896 0.32 -9.96 -13.05
CA PHE A 896 1.35 -10.73 -13.73
C PHE A 896 0.92 -10.94 -15.19
N THR A 897 1.66 -10.34 -16.13
CA THR A 897 1.45 -10.52 -17.57
C THR A 897 2.75 -10.95 -18.27
N PRO A 898 2.69 -11.53 -19.49
CA PRO A 898 3.88 -11.96 -20.23
C PRO A 898 4.93 -10.88 -20.46
N LEU A 899 4.49 -9.63 -20.69
CA LEU A 899 5.40 -8.51 -20.98
C LEU A 899 5.86 -7.80 -19.71
N TYR A 900 4.91 -7.48 -18.82
CA TYR A 900 5.16 -6.64 -17.65
C TYR A 900 4.44 -7.11 -16.38
N CYS A 901 5.07 -6.91 -15.23
CA CYS A 901 4.48 -7.17 -13.91
C CYS A 901 4.51 -5.90 -13.06
N GLY A 902 3.47 -5.66 -12.28
CA GLY A 902 3.40 -4.47 -11.45
C GLY A 902 2.00 -4.01 -11.11
N TYR A 903 1.93 -2.77 -10.64
CA TYR A 903 0.73 -2.11 -10.14
C TYR A 903 0.79 -0.61 -10.40
N ASP A 904 -0.33 0.06 -10.23
CA ASP A 904 -0.46 1.49 -10.48
C ASP A 904 -1.42 2.17 -9.50
N PHE A 905 -0.90 3.10 -8.69
CA PHE A 905 -1.70 3.94 -7.78
C PHE A 905 -2.10 5.30 -8.41
N SER A 906 -1.66 5.61 -9.63
CA SER A 906 -1.69 6.96 -10.22
C SER A 906 -2.92 7.41 -11.06
N PRO A 907 -4.03 6.66 -11.28
CA PRO A 907 -5.02 7.06 -12.30
C PRO A 907 -5.70 8.43 -12.07
N THR A 908 -5.56 9.02 -10.88
CA THR A 908 -6.16 10.32 -10.54
C THR A 908 -5.17 11.41 -10.13
N ARG A 909 -3.86 11.14 -9.94
CA ARG A 909 -2.90 12.13 -9.41
C ARG A 909 -1.63 12.26 -10.28
N PRO A 910 -1.07 13.48 -10.45
CA PRO A 910 0.23 13.65 -11.08
C PRO A 910 1.31 12.92 -10.26
N SER A 911 2.30 12.36 -10.95
CA SER A 911 3.35 11.51 -10.40
C SER A 911 4.23 12.18 -9.33
N THR A 912 4.02 13.46 -9.06
CA THR A 912 4.84 14.35 -8.23
C THR A 912 4.14 14.83 -6.95
N TYR A 913 2.93 14.36 -6.63
CA TYR A 913 2.13 14.91 -5.54
C TYR A 913 2.66 14.59 -4.12
N ASP A 914 3.49 13.57 -3.91
CA ASP A 914 3.92 13.16 -2.56
C ASP A 914 5.34 13.61 -2.17
N VAL A 915 5.47 13.99 -0.90
CA VAL A 915 6.69 14.43 -0.22
C VAL A 915 7.72 13.28 -0.10
N ASP A 916 7.31 12.05 -0.42
CA ASP A 916 8.04 10.81 -0.16
C ASP A 916 8.76 10.17 -1.36
N HIS A 917 8.88 10.85 -2.50
CA HIS A 917 9.89 10.51 -3.54
C HIS A 917 9.79 9.13 -4.20
N VAL A 918 8.61 8.52 -4.25
CA VAL A 918 8.41 7.24 -4.97
C VAL A 918 7.19 7.37 -5.90
N TYR A 919 7.38 7.15 -7.20
CA TYR A 919 6.31 7.13 -8.22
C TYR A 919 5.13 6.30 -7.75
N GLU A 920 3.89 6.75 -7.94
CA GLU A 920 2.70 5.97 -7.54
C GLU A 920 2.50 4.72 -8.43
N TYR A 921 3.24 4.57 -9.53
CA TYR A 921 3.23 3.38 -10.38
C TYR A 921 4.52 2.55 -10.26
N GLY A 922 4.44 1.27 -10.63
CA GLY A 922 5.56 0.35 -10.54
C GLY A 922 5.45 -0.85 -11.46
N TYR A 923 5.44 -0.67 -12.78
CA TYR A 923 5.58 -1.80 -13.72
C TYR A 923 7.04 -2.06 -14.10
N ARG A 924 7.37 -3.34 -14.28
CA ARG A 924 8.70 -3.84 -14.64
C ARG A 924 8.60 -4.93 -15.72
N PRO A 925 9.61 -5.08 -16.60
CA PRO A 925 9.67 -6.17 -17.56
C PRO A 925 9.62 -7.54 -16.86
N THR A 926 8.68 -8.39 -17.27
CA THR A 926 8.44 -9.69 -16.63
C THR A 926 9.68 -10.57 -16.65
N ASN A 927 10.46 -10.56 -17.75
CA ASN A 927 11.66 -11.38 -17.90
C ASN A 927 12.81 -11.04 -16.93
N LYS A 928 12.74 -9.92 -16.21
CA LYS A 928 13.74 -9.49 -15.24
C LYS A 928 13.19 -9.36 -13.81
N PHE A 929 11.87 -9.43 -13.65
CA PHE A 929 11.21 -9.23 -12.36
C PHE A 929 11.34 -10.47 -11.49
N SER A 930 11.62 -10.32 -10.19
CA SER A 930 11.70 -11.41 -9.19
C SER A 930 12.79 -12.48 -9.42
N ASN A 931 13.26 -12.68 -10.66
CA ASN A 931 14.27 -13.68 -10.99
C ASN A 931 15.11 -13.21 -12.19
N GLU A 932 16.43 -13.17 -12.02
CA GLU A 932 17.37 -12.80 -13.09
C GLU A 932 17.39 -13.83 -14.25
N LYS A 933 16.89 -15.05 -14.03
CA LYS A 933 16.82 -16.14 -15.03
C LYS A 933 15.48 -16.16 -15.79
N GLY A 934 14.91 -15.01 -16.14
CA GLY A 934 13.76 -14.94 -17.04
C GLY A 934 12.41 -14.64 -16.38
N GLY A 935 12.36 -14.22 -15.11
CA GLY A 935 11.14 -13.77 -14.47
C GLY A 935 10.39 -14.81 -13.62
N PRO A 936 9.19 -14.47 -13.11
CA PRO A 936 8.32 -15.43 -12.44
C PRO A 936 7.76 -16.45 -13.44
N THR A 937 7.47 -17.65 -12.94
CA THR A 937 6.75 -18.65 -13.73
C THR A 937 5.24 -18.44 -13.62
N ILE A 938 4.50 -18.90 -14.63
CA ILE A 938 3.05 -18.80 -14.66
C ILE A 938 2.40 -19.58 -13.51
N GLY A 939 2.97 -20.73 -13.11
CA GLY A 939 2.50 -21.52 -11.98
C GLY A 939 2.71 -20.83 -10.63
N THR A 940 3.79 -20.04 -10.49
CA THR A 940 4.01 -19.20 -9.30
C THR A 940 2.98 -18.07 -9.25
N ALA A 941 2.77 -17.37 -10.36
CA ALA A 941 1.78 -16.30 -10.44
C ALA A 941 0.35 -16.83 -10.17
N MET A 942 -0.01 -18.01 -10.70
CA MET A 942 -1.25 -18.71 -10.39
C MET A 942 -1.41 -18.98 -8.89
N ALA A 943 -0.38 -19.52 -8.24
CA ALA A 943 -0.44 -19.84 -6.81
C ALA A 943 -0.57 -18.59 -5.93
N ILE A 944 0.08 -17.48 -6.30
CA ILE A 944 -0.08 -16.18 -5.61
C ILE A 944 -1.50 -15.64 -5.83
N SER A 945 -2.01 -15.71 -7.05
CA SER A 945 -3.39 -15.34 -7.40
C SER A 945 -4.45 -16.14 -6.66
N GLY A 946 -4.16 -17.38 -6.25
CA GLY A 946 -5.04 -18.24 -5.44
C GLY A 946 -4.70 -18.30 -3.94
N ALA A 947 -3.90 -17.36 -3.42
CA ALA A 947 -3.44 -17.37 -2.03
C ALA A 947 -4.50 -16.84 -1.04
N ALA A 948 -5.68 -17.49 -0.98
CA ALA A 948 -6.86 -16.99 -0.26
C ALA A 948 -6.68 -16.91 1.27
N VAL A 949 -5.67 -17.60 1.84
CA VAL A 949 -5.44 -17.64 3.29
C VAL A 949 -4.09 -17.01 3.62
N ASN A 950 -4.08 -15.86 4.29
CA ASN A 950 -2.96 -14.94 4.44
C ASN A 950 -3.19 -13.96 5.62
N PRO A 951 -2.17 -13.51 6.35
CA PRO A 951 -2.35 -12.53 7.43
C PRO A 951 -2.80 -11.15 6.93
N ASN A 952 -2.43 -10.80 5.70
CA ASN A 952 -2.83 -9.58 5.01
C ASN A 952 -3.81 -9.95 3.87
N TRP A 953 -5.08 -9.56 4.03
CA TRP A 953 -6.24 -9.94 3.21
C TRP A 953 -6.98 -8.74 2.61
N GLY A 954 -6.27 -7.70 2.20
CA GLY A 954 -6.91 -6.47 1.74
C GLY A 954 -7.99 -5.99 2.73
N TYR A 955 -9.22 -5.77 2.23
CA TYR A 955 -10.34 -5.25 3.04
C TYR A 955 -10.77 -6.17 4.19
N HIS A 956 -10.52 -7.49 4.10
CA HIS A 956 -10.80 -8.47 5.15
C HIS A 956 -9.72 -8.55 6.25
N SER A 957 -8.66 -7.74 6.16
CA SER A 957 -7.55 -7.77 7.13
C SER A 957 -7.99 -7.33 8.52
N SER A 958 -7.82 -8.22 9.51
CA SER A 958 -7.97 -7.92 10.94
C SER A 958 -6.73 -8.36 11.73
N ALA A 959 -6.28 -7.52 12.66
CA ALA A 959 -5.08 -7.80 13.46
C ALA A 959 -5.15 -9.12 14.28
N PRO A 960 -6.30 -9.49 14.89
CA PRO A 960 -6.43 -10.76 15.60
C PRO A 960 -6.26 -11.99 14.69
N MET A 961 -6.85 -11.96 13.50
CA MET A 961 -6.76 -13.07 12.54
C MET A 961 -5.35 -13.15 11.93
N ALA A 962 -4.75 -12.00 11.59
CA ALA A 962 -3.38 -11.92 11.11
C ALA A 962 -2.38 -12.56 12.07
N PHE A 963 -2.54 -12.29 13.37
CA PHE A 963 -1.74 -12.92 14.43
C PHE A 963 -1.88 -14.45 14.43
N LEU A 964 -3.11 -14.97 14.44
CA LEU A 964 -3.34 -16.43 14.48
C LEU A 964 -2.77 -17.14 13.25
N LEU A 965 -3.05 -16.62 12.05
CA LEU A 965 -2.58 -17.20 10.80
C LEU A 965 -1.06 -17.20 10.71
N THR A 966 -0.41 -16.14 11.18
CA THR A 966 1.06 -16.05 11.19
C THR A 966 1.66 -17.06 12.17
N ILE A 967 1.10 -17.15 13.38
CA ILE A 967 1.56 -18.09 14.41
C ILE A 967 1.40 -19.54 13.94
N PHE A 968 0.23 -19.93 13.44
CA PHE A 968 0.01 -21.29 12.94
C PHE A 968 0.59 -21.52 11.55
N ASN A 969 1.30 -20.53 10.99
CA ASN A 969 1.90 -20.56 9.66
C ASN A 969 0.90 -20.94 8.55
N VAL A 970 -0.37 -20.58 8.74
CA VAL A 970 -1.44 -20.78 7.78
C VAL A 970 -1.48 -19.56 6.87
N ARG A 971 -0.41 -19.41 6.09
CA ARG A 971 -0.19 -18.27 5.19
C ARG A 971 0.27 -18.72 3.82
N LEU A 972 -0.43 -18.22 2.81
CA LEU A 972 -0.20 -18.47 1.39
C LEU A 972 0.24 -17.21 0.65
N GLY A 973 0.18 -16.02 1.27
CA GLY A 973 0.69 -14.80 0.63
C GLY A 973 2.20 -14.85 0.44
N TRP A 974 2.68 -13.99 -0.45
CA TRP A 974 4.05 -14.03 -0.95
C TRP A 974 4.70 -12.65 -0.86
N TRP A 975 5.82 -12.56 -0.15
CA TRP A 975 6.63 -11.33 -0.10
C TRP A 975 7.56 -11.27 -1.31
N ILE A 976 7.43 -10.26 -2.17
CA ILE A 976 8.22 -10.12 -3.40
C ILE A 976 8.91 -8.76 -3.46
N GLY A 977 10.01 -8.66 -4.19
CA GLY A 977 10.70 -7.39 -4.41
C GLY A 977 9.75 -6.30 -4.92
N ASN A 978 9.78 -5.13 -4.28
CA ASN A 978 8.89 -4.03 -4.66
C ASN A 978 9.30 -3.45 -6.01
N THR A 979 8.41 -3.51 -6.99
CA THR A 979 8.62 -3.03 -8.36
C THR A 979 8.96 -1.54 -8.45
N ARG A 980 8.57 -0.73 -7.45
CA ARG A 980 8.92 0.70 -7.38
C ARG A 980 10.37 0.95 -6.95
N LEU A 981 10.95 0.03 -6.18
CA LEU A 981 12.21 0.24 -5.47
C LEU A 981 13.36 -0.60 -6.04
N LYS A 982 14.54 -0.50 -5.40
CA LYS A 982 15.78 -1.12 -5.89
C LYS A 982 15.77 -2.65 -5.85
N ARG A 983 14.94 -3.25 -4.99
CA ARG A 983 14.88 -4.70 -4.71
C ARG A 983 13.91 -5.47 -5.61
N TRP A 984 13.34 -4.87 -6.65
CA TRP A 984 12.34 -5.49 -7.53
C TRP A 984 12.78 -6.80 -8.23
N LYS A 985 14.08 -7.06 -8.33
CA LYS A 985 14.61 -8.31 -8.91
C LYS A 985 14.71 -9.46 -7.90
N ASP A 986 14.53 -9.19 -6.61
CA ASP A 986 14.64 -10.21 -5.56
C ASP A 986 13.30 -10.98 -5.46
N SER A 987 13.37 -12.31 -5.51
CA SER A 987 12.18 -13.19 -5.35
C SER A 987 11.65 -13.21 -3.92
N ASP A 988 12.55 -13.02 -2.96
CA ASP A 988 12.33 -13.24 -1.53
C ASP A 988 13.09 -12.21 -0.68
N PRO A 989 12.56 -11.87 0.51
CA PRO A 989 13.28 -11.04 1.47
C PRO A 989 14.56 -11.68 1.99
N ARG A 990 15.64 -10.90 2.09
CA ARG A 990 16.94 -11.36 2.61
C ARG A 990 16.95 -11.69 4.11
N GLY A 991 15.99 -11.17 4.88
CA GLY A 991 15.83 -11.46 6.30
C GLY A 991 14.36 -11.63 6.64
N GLY A 992 13.96 -12.82 7.11
CA GLY A 992 12.56 -13.18 7.25
C GLY A 992 11.85 -12.56 8.46
N LEU A 993 12.58 -12.29 9.55
CA LEU A 993 11.97 -11.90 10.84
C LEU A 993 11.17 -10.59 10.76
N LEU A 994 11.70 -9.57 10.07
CA LEU A 994 11.01 -8.29 9.93
C LEU A 994 9.65 -8.48 9.26
N TYR A 995 9.61 -9.21 8.15
CA TYR A 995 8.39 -9.47 7.38
C TYR A 995 7.42 -10.39 8.13
N LEU A 996 7.94 -11.35 8.92
CA LEU A 996 7.13 -12.18 9.81
C LEU A 996 6.46 -11.35 10.92
N ILE A 997 7.15 -10.35 11.49
CA ILE A 997 6.56 -9.43 12.47
C ILE A 997 5.51 -8.52 11.80
N HIS A 998 5.75 -8.11 10.56
CA HIS A 998 4.78 -7.36 9.77
C HIS A 998 3.51 -8.17 9.50
N ASP A 999 3.63 -9.45 9.14
CA ASP A 999 2.52 -10.39 9.03
C ASP A 999 1.78 -10.56 10.38
N LEU A 1000 2.52 -10.73 11.48
CA LEU A 1000 1.95 -10.89 12.82
C LEU A 1000 1.13 -9.67 13.27
N THR A 1001 1.51 -8.47 12.82
CA THR A 1001 0.82 -7.22 13.14
C THR A 1001 -0.22 -6.81 12.09
N GLY A 1002 -0.37 -7.57 10.99
CA GLY A 1002 -1.27 -7.26 9.88
C GLY A 1002 -0.89 -5.97 9.13
N LYS A 1003 0.41 -5.65 9.07
CA LYS A 1003 0.94 -4.42 8.47
C LYS A 1003 1.70 -4.70 7.19
N SER A 1004 1.20 -4.19 6.08
CA SER A 1004 1.90 -4.17 4.78
C SER A 1004 1.94 -2.74 4.25
N ASP A 1005 3.13 -2.29 3.89
CA ASP A 1005 3.42 -0.93 3.40
C ASP A 1005 4.08 -1.00 2.02
N ILE A 1006 3.55 -0.23 1.08
CA ILE A 1006 4.00 -0.16 -0.32
C ILE A 1006 5.32 0.61 -0.50
N ASN A 1007 5.82 1.25 0.56
CA ASN A 1007 7.09 1.97 0.57
C ASN A 1007 8.25 1.11 1.12
N MET A 1008 7.98 -0.16 1.46
CA MET A 1008 9.02 -1.12 1.84
C MET A 1008 9.72 -1.73 0.63
N ASP A 1009 10.97 -2.16 0.80
CA ASP A 1009 11.78 -2.85 -0.23
C ASP A 1009 11.10 -4.11 -0.81
N TYR A 1010 10.21 -4.73 -0.05
CA TYR A 1010 9.41 -5.90 -0.46
C TYR A 1010 7.94 -5.65 -0.12
N VAL A 1011 7.05 -6.16 -0.97
CA VAL A 1011 5.60 -6.03 -0.85
C VAL A 1011 4.93 -7.40 -0.73
N CYS A 1012 3.82 -7.47 0.00
CA CYS A 1012 3.08 -8.72 0.20
C CYS A 1012 1.94 -8.85 -0.83
N LEU A 1013 2.02 -9.87 -1.68
CA LEU A 1013 0.96 -10.23 -2.63
C LEU A 1013 0.09 -11.36 -2.08
N SER A 1014 -1.19 -11.34 -2.41
CA SER A 1014 -2.18 -12.35 -2.01
C SER A 1014 -3.21 -12.59 -3.11
N ASP A 1015 -4.23 -13.41 -2.82
CA ASP A 1015 -5.30 -13.74 -3.75
C ASP A 1015 -5.90 -12.49 -4.40
N GLY A 1016 -6.08 -12.52 -5.73
CA GLY A 1016 -6.69 -11.42 -6.48
C GLY A 1016 -8.09 -11.07 -5.98
N GLY A 1017 -8.82 -12.03 -5.41
CA GLY A 1017 -10.15 -11.87 -4.84
C GLY A 1017 -10.20 -10.94 -3.63
N HIS A 1018 -9.07 -10.69 -2.94
CA HIS A 1018 -9.01 -9.64 -1.91
C HIS A 1018 -9.09 -8.23 -2.51
N PHE A 1019 -8.97 -8.08 -3.83
CA PHE A 1019 -9.20 -6.83 -4.55
C PHE A 1019 -10.37 -6.97 -5.53
N ASP A 1020 -10.21 -7.74 -6.59
CA ASP A 1020 -11.24 -7.97 -7.60
C ASP A 1020 -11.41 -9.48 -7.79
N ASN A 1021 -12.48 -10.05 -7.24
CA ASN A 1021 -12.74 -11.47 -7.38
C ASN A 1021 -13.26 -11.87 -8.76
N MET A 1022 -13.71 -10.92 -9.58
CA MET A 1022 -14.27 -11.20 -10.91
C MET A 1022 -13.19 -11.27 -12.00
N GLY A 1023 -12.03 -10.63 -11.79
CA GLY A 1023 -11.01 -10.44 -12.83
C GLY A 1023 -11.46 -9.45 -13.92
N LEU A 1024 -12.42 -8.58 -13.59
CA LEU A 1024 -13.05 -7.62 -14.49
C LEU A 1024 -12.25 -6.30 -14.57
N TYR A 1025 -11.67 -5.87 -13.45
CA TYR A 1025 -11.04 -4.55 -13.30
C TYR A 1025 -9.98 -4.27 -14.36
N GLU A 1026 -9.08 -5.22 -14.60
CA GLU A 1026 -7.97 -5.06 -15.55
C GLU A 1026 -8.39 -5.15 -17.03
N LEU A 1027 -9.52 -5.80 -17.33
CA LEU A 1027 -10.13 -5.78 -18.67
C LEU A 1027 -10.79 -4.42 -18.95
N ILE A 1028 -11.47 -3.86 -17.95
CA ILE A 1028 -12.06 -2.51 -18.04
C ILE A 1028 -10.95 -1.46 -18.20
N ARG A 1029 -9.84 -1.60 -17.46
CA ARG A 1029 -8.67 -0.73 -17.62
C ARG A 1029 -8.13 -0.72 -19.05
N ARG A 1030 -8.15 -1.87 -19.73
CA ARG A 1030 -7.74 -2.08 -21.14
C ARG A 1030 -8.81 -1.69 -22.17
N ARG A 1031 -9.94 -1.12 -21.74
CA ARG A 1031 -11.04 -0.70 -22.62
C ARG A 1031 -11.60 -1.83 -23.49
N CYS A 1032 -11.67 -3.05 -22.96
CA CYS A 1032 -12.28 -4.17 -23.68
C CYS A 1032 -13.72 -3.83 -24.10
N HIS A 1033 -14.00 -3.94 -25.39
CA HIS A 1033 -15.31 -3.62 -25.95
C HIS A 1033 -16.35 -4.68 -25.60
N TYR A 1034 -15.94 -5.94 -25.57
CA TYR A 1034 -16.80 -7.07 -25.29
C TYR A 1034 -16.13 -7.99 -24.26
N ILE A 1035 -16.83 -8.31 -23.17
CA ILE A 1035 -16.30 -9.11 -22.05
C ILE A 1035 -17.26 -10.27 -21.75
N ILE A 1036 -16.74 -11.48 -21.66
CA ILE A 1036 -17.47 -12.65 -21.12
C ILE A 1036 -16.92 -12.93 -19.72
N LEU A 1037 -17.77 -12.86 -18.69
CA LEU A 1037 -17.41 -13.11 -17.30
C LEU A 1037 -18.09 -14.40 -16.80
N GLY A 1038 -17.28 -15.42 -16.53
CA GLY A 1038 -17.72 -16.64 -15.86
C GLY A 1038 -17.57 -16.51 -14.34
N ASP A 1039 -18.69 -16.45 -13.63
CA ASP A 1039 -18.73 -16.34 -12.19
C ASP A 1039 -19.04 -17.67 -11.47
N GLY A 1040 -17.98 -18.26 -10.91
CA GLY A 1040 -18.01 -19.42 -10.02
C GLY A 1040 -17.82 -19.08 -8.54
N GLU A 1041 -17.99 -17.82 -8.12
CA GLU A 1041 -17.91 -17.39 -6.71
C GLU A 1041 -19.05 -17.99 -5.87
N GLN A 1042 -18.81 -18.14 -4.56
CA GLN A 1042 -19.79 -18.63 -3.60
C GLN A 1042 -20.70 -17.48 -3.26
N ASP A 1043 -21.98 -17.65 -3.52
CA ASP A 1043 -22.96 -16.60 -3.33
C ASP A 1043 -24.30 -17.25 -3.02
N GLN A 1044 -24.48 -17.65 -1.75
CA GLN A 1044 -25.68 -18.38 -1.32
C GLN A 1044 -26.94 -17.55 -1.55
N ASP A 1045 -26.89 -16.25 -1.30
CA ASP A 1045 -28.03 -15.34 -1.49
C ASP A 1045 -28.13 -14.79 -2.92
N VAL A 1046 -27.15 -15.06 -3.79
CA VAL A 1046 -27.03 -14.48 -5.13
C VAL A 1046 -27.06 -12.94 -5.07
N ALA A 1047 -26.43 -12.38 -4.04
CA ALA A 1047 -26.30 -10.93 -3.84
C ALA A 1047 -25.32 -10.29 -4.83
N CYS A 1048 -24.48 -11.12 -5.48
CA CYS A 1048 -23.46 -10.74 -6.45
C CYS A 1048 -22.50 -9.70 -5.89
N GLU A 1049 -22.06 -9.87 -4.64
CA GLU A 1049 -21.21 -8.90 -3.94
C GLU A 1049 -19.89 -8.65 -4.69
N GLY A 1050 -19.24 -9.72 -5.16
CA GLY A 1050 -17.99 -9.62 -5.94
C GLY A 1050 -18.15 -8.77 -7.20
N LEU A 1051 -19.24 -8.95 -7.95
CA LEU A 1051 -19.57 -8.15 -9.12
C LEU A 1051 -19.86 -6.69 -8.75
N ALA A 1052 -20.68 -6.45 -7.71
CA ALA A 1052 -21.01 -5.11 -7.25
C ALA A 1052 -19.76 -4.33 -6.78
N ASN A 1053 -18.85 -5.00 -6.08
CA ASN A 1053 -17.57 -4.45 -5.65
C ASN A 1053 -16.67 -4.10 -6.85
N ALA A 1054 -16.57 -4.97 -7.86
CA ALA A 1054 -15.82 -4.70 -9.08
C ALA A 1054 -16.36 -3.47 -9.86
N ILE A 1055 -17.68 -3.37 -10.02
CA ILE A 1055 -18.35 -2.22 -10.69
C ILE A 1055 -18.07 -0.93 -9.93
N ARG A 1056 -18.22 -0.93 -8.59
CA ARG A 1056 -17.97 0.25 -7.76
C ARG A 1056 -16.54 0.75 -7.92
N ARG A 1057 -15.56 -0.16 -7.97
CA ARG A 1057 -14.14 0.19 -8.17
C ARG A 1057 -13.89 0.74 -9.57
N CYS A 1058 -14.42 0.11 -10.61
CA CYS A 1058 -14.31 0.60 -11.99
C CYS A 1058 -14.91 2.02 -12.15
N ARG A 1059 -16.03 2.29 -11.46
CA ARG A 1059 -16.64 3.62 -11.41
C ARG A 1059 -15.72 4.65 -10.74
N ILE A 1060 -15.21 4.34 -9.55
CA ILE A 1060 -14.40 5.29 -8.78
C ILE A 1060 -13.05 5.56 -9.48
N ASP A 1061 -12.39 4.53 -9.98
CA ASP A 1061 -11.00 4.63 -10.45
C ASP A 1061 -10.91 5.00 -11.94
N PHE A 1062 -11.85 4.52 -12.77
CA PHE A 1062 -11.83 4.73 -14.22
C PHE A 1062 -12.98 5.60 -14.75
N GLY A 1063 -13.98 5.92 -13.91
CA GLY A 1063 -15.19 6.61 -14.34
C GLY A 1063 -16.08 5.76 -15.26
N VAL A 1064 -15.91 4.43 -15.26
CA VAL A 1064 -16.66 3.51 -16.11
C VAL A 1064 -17.94 3.08 -15.39
N GLU A 1065 -19.08 3.23 -16.07
CA GLU A 1065 -20.37 2.74 -15.58
C GLU A 1065 -20.70 1.40 -16.23
N ILE A 1066 -21.18 0.46 -15.43
CA ILE A 1066 -21.66 -0.84 -15.90
C ILE A 1066 -23.09 -1.01 -15.40
N THR A 1067 -24.02 -1.18 -16.33
CA THR A 1067 -25.46 -1.28 -16.02
C THR A 1067 -26.01 -2.58 -16.57
N PHE A 1068 -26.82 -3.28 -15.78
CA PHE A 1068 -27.53 -4.48 -16.20
C PHE A 1068 -29.02 -4.19 -16.34
N GLU A 1069 -29.62 -4.71 -17.40
CA GLU A 1069 -31.08 -4.76 -17.54
C GLU A 1069 -31.57 -6.10 -17.01
N ASN A 1070 -32.70 -6.12 -16.29
CA ASN A 1070 -33.35 -7.34 -15.78
C ASN A 1070 -32.46 -8.20 -14.86
N PHE A 1071 -31.71 -7.58 -13.95
CA PHE A 1071 -30.87 -8.29 -12.98
C PHE A 1071 -31.64 -9.31 -12.12
N GLU A 1072 -32.96 -9.09 -11.96
CA GLU A 1072 -33.91 -10.02 -11.30
C GLU A 1072 -33.92 -11.43 -11.93
N ASP A 1073 -33.51 -11.59 -13.19
CA ASP A 1073 -33.48 -12.89 -13.87
C ASP A 1073 -32.43 -13.86 -13.29
N ILE A 1074 -31.38 -13.34 -12.64
CA ILE A 1074 -30.35 -14.16 -11.98
C ILE A 1074 -30.62 -14.32 -10.48
N THR A 1075 -31.32 -13.39 -9.85
CA THR A 1075 -31.65 -13.49 -8.42
C THR A 1075 -32.52 -14.71 -8.11
N LYS A 1076 -32.32 -15.32 -6.94
CA LYS A 1076 -33.10 -16.48 -6.51
C LYS A 1076 -34.56 -16.09 -6.24
N HIS A 1077 -35.49 -16.75 -6.93
CA HIS A 1077 -36.89 -16.81 -6.55
C HIS A 1077 -37.24 -18.25 -6.17
N GLN A 1078 -37.61 -18.50 -4.91
CA GLN A 1078 -37.88 -19.86 -4.40
C GLN A 1078 -36.72 -20.86 -4.58
N GLY A 1079 -35.47 -20.39 -4.50
CA GLY A 1079 -34.27 -21.23 -4.58
C GLY A 1079 -33.75 -21.53 -6.00
N ILE A 1080 -34.42 -21.03 -7.05
CA ILE A 1080 -34.05 -21.22 -8.46
C ILE A 1080 -33.94 -19.85 -9.16
N SER A 1081 -32.99 -19.70 -10.07
CA SER A 1081 -32.82 -18.52 -10.93
C SER A 1081 -33.57 -18.69 -12.25
N LYS A 1082 -33.99 -17.61 -12.92
CA LYS A 1082 -34.68 -17.74 -14.23
C LYS A 1082 -33.71 -18.05 -15.37
N LYS A 1083 -32.49 -17.51 -15.29
CA LYS A 1083 -31.43 -17.63 -16.30
C LYS A 1083 -30.05 -17.80 -15.64
N HIS A 1084 -29.11 -18.36 -16.40
CA HIS A 1084 -27.69 -18.38 -16.03
C HIS A 1084 -26.95 -17.12 -16.53
N ILE A 1085 -27.45 -16.50 -17.61
CA ILE A 1085 -26.76 -15.43 -18.34
C ILE A 1085 -27.57 -14.14 -18.32
N ILE A 1086 -26.90 -13.01 -18.10
CA ILE A 1086 -27.43 -11.66 -18.35
C ILE A 1086 -26.44 -10.81 -19.13
N LYS A 1087 -27.01 -9.84 -19.86
CA LYS A 1087 -26.26 -8.82 -20.58
C LYS A 1087 -26.18 -7.54 -19.76
N GLY A 1088 -24.96 -7.07 -19.58
CA GLY A 1088 -24.59 -5.77 -19.08
C GLY A 1088 -24.07 -4.86 -20.19
N THR A 1089 -24.18 -3.57 -19.95
CA THR A 1089 -23.81 -2.48 -20.83
C THR A 1089 -22.65 -1.72 -20.18
N ILE A 1090 -21.52 -1.61 -20.87
CA ILE A 1090 -20.32 -0.91 -20.37
C ILE A 1090 -20.25 0.48 -21.02
N ILE A 1091 -20.27 1.52 -20.20
CA ILE A 1091 -20.20 2.90 -20.65
C ILE A 1091 -18.81 3.44 -20.30
N TYR A 1092 -17.93 3.41 -21.29
CA TYR A 1092 -16.60 4.02 -21.18
C TYR A 1092 -16.71 5.54 -21.30
N PRO A 1093 -16.11 6.29 -20.36
CA PRO A 1093 -16.28 7.73 -20.37
C PRO A 1093 -15.56 8.35 -21.58
N GLY A 1094 -16.23 9.28 -22.27
CA GLY A 1094 -15.73 10.01 -23.45
C GLY A 1094 -15.84 9.33 -24.81
N ILE A 1095 -16.38 8.13 -24.85
CA ILE A 1095 -16.57 7.36 -26.08
C ILE A 1095 -18.08 7.24 -26.33
N LYS A 1096 -18.50 7.29 -27.60
CA LYS A 1096 -19.92 7.09 -27.96
C LYS A 1096 -20.29 5.62 -28.08
N SER A 1097 -19.34 4.75 -28.45
CA SER A 1097 -19.57 3.32 -28.55
C SER A 1097 -19.73 2.70 -27.16
N ILE A 1098 -20.78 1.91 -27.02
CA ILE A 1098 -21.11 1.19 -25.80
C ILE A 1098 -20.47 -0.20 -25.86
N GLY A 1099 -19.79 -0.62 -24.80
CA GLY A 1099 -19.30 -1.99 -24.65
C GLY A 1099 -20.36 -2.94 -24.10
N THR A 1100 -20.10 -4.24 -24.19
CA THR A 1100 -21.00 -5.30 -23.71
C THR A 1100 -20.29 -6.20 -22.70
N LEU A 1101 -20.96 -6.51 -21.60
CA LEU A 1101 -20.54 -7.48 -20.59
C LEU A 1101 -21.55 -8.64 -20.56
N ILE A 1102 -21.11 -9.86 -20.84
CA ILE A 1102 -21.92 -11.06 -20.67
C ILE A 1102 -21.54 -11.69 -19.33
N TYR A 1103 -22.48 -11.70 -18.39
CA TYR A 1103 -22.28 -12.26 -17.06
C TYR A 1103 -22.94 -13.63 -16.96
N ILE A 1104 -22.15 -14.67 -16.66
CA ILE A 1104 -22.57 -16.06 -16.58
C ILE A 1104 -22.40 -16.51 -15.12
N LYS A 1105 -23.50 -16.69 -14.39
CA LYS A 1105 -23.47 -17.08 -12.98
C LYS A 1105 -23.67 -18.59 -12.81
N ALA A 1106 -22.90 -19.21 -11.93
CA ALA A 1106 -23.20 -20.54 -11.41
C ALA A 1106 -24.52 -20.52 -10.61
N SER A 1107 -25.61 -20.87 -11.27
CA SER A 1107 -26.98 -20.93 -10.71
C SER A 1107 -27.72 -22.15 -11.24
N LEU A 1108 -28.86 -22.48 -10.65
CA LEU A 1108 -29.78 -23.52 -11.14
C LEU A 1108 -31.06 -22.85 -11.63
N THR A 1109 -31.59 -23.32 -12.76
CA THR A 1109 -32.80 -22.85 -13.45
C THR A 1109 -33.93 -23.88 -13.48
N GLY A 1110 -33.65 -25.12 -13.08
CA GLY A 1110 -34.59 -26.25 -13.12
C GLY A 1110 -34.66 -26.94 -14.49
N LYS A 1111 -33.92 -26.45 -15.48
CA LYS A 1111 -33.85 -27.01 -16.84
C LYS A 1111 -32.58 -27.84 -17.08
N GLU A 1112 -31.79 -28.06 -16.04
CA GLU A 1112 -30.54 -28.79 -16.13
C GLU A 1112 -30.76 -30.27 -16.48
N PRO A 1113 -29.76 -30.95 -17.06
CA PRO A 1113 -29.82 -32.38 -17.31
C PRO A 1113 -29.96 -33.22 -16.02
N ILE A 1114 -30.38 -34.48 -16.17
CA ILE A 1114 -30.80 -35.35 -15.05
C ILE A 1114 -29.67 -35.58 -14.03
N ASP A 1115 -28.42 -35.71 -14.49
CA ASP A 1115 -27.23 -35.88 -13.64
C ASP A 1115 -27.01 -34.69 -12.70
N ILE A 1116 -27.08 -33.45 -13.21
CA ILE A 1116 -26.95 -32.24 -12.39
C ILE A 1116 -28.12 -32.13 -11.40
N ARG A 1117 -29.34 -32.47 -11.83
CA ARG A 1117 -30.53 -32.40 -10.99
C ARG A 1117 -30.49 -33.43 -9.85
N GLU A 1118 -30.01 -34.64 -10.13
CA GLU A 1118 -29.82 -35.67 -9.11
C GLU A 1118 -28.76 -35.22 -8.08
N TYR A 1119 -27.62 -34.71 -8.54
CA TYR A 1119 -26.59 -34.19 -7.65
C TYR A 1119 -27.08 -33.03 -6.79
N ALA A 1120 -27.85 -32.10 -7.36
CA ALA A 1120 -28.44 -30.98 -6.63
C ALA A 1120 -29.49 -31.41 -5.59
N LEU A 1121 -30.25 -32.49 -5.86
CA LEU A 1121 -31.17 -33.07 -4.89
C LEU A 1121 -30.44 -33.76 -3.73
N ALA A 1122 -29.31 -34.41 -4.01
CA ALA A 1122 -28.47 -35.04 -3.01
C ALA A 1122 -27.65 -34.03 -2.18
N ASN A 1123 -27.31 -32.87 -2.77
CA ASN A 1123 -26.47 -31.84 -2.18
C ASN A 1123 -27.17 -30.47 -2.21
N PRO A 1124 -27.95 -30.11 -1.17
CA PRO A 1124 -28.75 -28.87 -1.15
C PRO A 1124 -27.95 -27.58 -1.34
N ASP A 1125 -26.67 -27.59 -0.96
CA ASP A 1125 -25.79 -26.43 -1.09
C ASP A 1125 -25.31 -26.22 -2.54
N PHE A 1126 -25.46 -27.18 -3.46
CA PHE A 1126 -25.04 -27.04 -4.85
C PHE A 1126 -25.93 -26.01 -5.59
N PRO A 1127 -25.36 -25.06 -6.39
CA PRO A 1127 -23.96 -24.90 -6.80
C PRO A 1127 -23.16 -23.88 -5.96
N GLN A 1128 -23.58 -23.66 -4.71
CA GLN A 1128 -23.04 -22.71 -3.74
C GLN A 1128 -22.28 -23.38 -2.57
N GLN A 1129 -21.75 -24.59 -2.79
CA GLN A 1129 -20.94 -25.31 -1.79
C GLN A 1129 -19.71 -24.48 -1.38
N SER A 1130 -19.24 -24.64 -0.14
CA SER A 1130 -18.19 -23.79 0.43
C SER A 1130 -16.89 -23.74 -0.38
N THR A 1131 -16.31 -22.55 -0.55
CA THR A 1131 -14.94 -22.39 -1.11
C THR A 1131 -13.84 -22.97 -0.24
N ALA A 1132 -14.11 -23.26 1.03
CA ALA A 1132 -13.16 -23.95 1.90
C ALA A 1132 -12.96 -25.42 1.48
N ASP A 1133 -13.93 -26.00 0.76
CA ASP A 1133 -13.79 -27.33 0.17
C ASP A 1133 -12.92 -27.28 -1.09
N GLN A 1134 -11.75 -27.92 -0.99
CA GLN A 1134 -10.78 -28.05 -2.07
C GLN A 1134 -10.59 -29.52 -2.48
N PHE A 1135 -11.43 -30.43 -1.98
CA PHE A 1135 -11.27 -31.88 -2.08
C PHE A 1135 -12.42 -32.50 -2.90
N PHE A 1136 -12.59 -32.04 -4.14
CA PHE A 1136 -13.71 -32.49 -4.97
C PHE A 1136 -13.61 -33.98 -5.30
N ASP A 1137 -14.74 -34.68 -5.16
CA ASP A 1137 -14.93 -36.00 -5.76
C ASP A 1137 -15.30 -35.90 -7.25
N GLU A 1138 -15.36 -37.05 -7.91
CA GLU A 1138 -15.65 -37.10 -9.35
C GLU A 1138 -17.04 -36.57 -9.69
N ALA A 1139 -18.05 -36.89 -8.87
CA ALA A 1139 -19.44 -36.48 -9.10
C ALA A 1139 -19.61 -34.97 -8.98
N GLN A 1140 -18.98 -34.37 -7.96
CA GLN A 1140 -18.96 -32.92 -7.75
C GLN A 1140 -18.24 -32.21 -8.91
N PHE A 1141 -17.06 -32.73 -9.31
CA PHE A 1141 -16.31 -32.16 -10.43
C PHE A 1141 -17.12 -32.19 -11.73
N GLU A 1142 -17.69 -33.34 -12.10
CA GLU A 1142 -18.46 -33.47 -13.33
C GLU A 1142 -19.74 -32.62 -13.30
N SER A 1143 -20.39 -32.50 -12.14
CA SER A 1143 -21.60 -31.66 -11.99
C SER A 1143 -21.32 -30.17 -12.22
N TYR A 1144 -20.24 -29.60 -11.66
CA TYR A 1144 -19.87 -28.21 -11.93
C TYR A 1144 -19.42 -28.00 -13.38
N ARG A 1145 -18.63 -28.93 -13.94
CA ARG A 1145 -18.17 -28.85 -15.33
C ARG A 1145 -19.36 -28.86 -16.29
N LYS A 1146 -20.31 -29.77 -16.07
CA LYS A 1146 -21.51 -29.89 -16.89
C LYS A 1146 -22.44 -28.69 -16.71
N LEU A 1147 -22.54 -28.14 -15.50
CA LEU A 1147 -23.31 -26.91 -15.23
C LEU A 1147 -22.75 -25.73 -16.02
N GLY A 1148 -21.43 -25.53 -16.01
CA GLY A 1148 -20.78 -24.48 -16.82
C GLY A 1148 -21.01 -24.66 -18.32
N TYR A 1149 -20.94 -25.91 -18.81
CA TYR A 1149 -21.24 -26.23 -20.21
C TYR A 1149 -22.71 -25.94 -20.57
N HIS A 1150 -23.64 -26.28 -19.67
CA HIS A 1150 -25.08 -26.09 -19.87
C HIS A 1150 -25.53 -24.63 -19.72
N SER A 1151 -24.72 -23.79 -19.08
CA SER A 1151 -25.09 -22.39 -18.79
C SER A 1151 -25.27 -21.54 -20.06
N ILE A 1152 -24.70 -21.95 -21.20
CA ILE A 1152 -24.84 -21.27 -22.50
C ILE A 1152 -25.54 -22.22 -23.47
N HIS A 1153 -26.79 -21.92 -23.86
CA HIS A 1153 -27.56 -22.81 -24.73
C HIS A 1153 -27.26 -22.56 -26.21
N ASN A 1154 -27.11 -21.31 -26.62
CA ASN A 1154 -26.87 -20.94 -28.01
C ASN A 1154 -25.93 -19.74 -28.13
N ILE A 1155 -25.40 -19.52 -29.35
CA ILE A 1155 -24.50 -18.40 -29.63
C ILE A 1155 -25.19 -17.03 -29.54
N ALA A 1156 -26.52 -16.97 -29.72
CA ALA A 1156 -27.27 -15.72 -29.69
C ALA A 1156 -27.33 -15.10 -28.29
N GLU A 1157 -27.30 -15.94 -27.23
CA GLU A 1157 -27.22 -15.50 -25.83
C GLU A 1157 -25.92 -14.76 -25.50
N LEU A 1158 -24.86 -15.01 -26.28
CA LEU A 1158 -23.60 -14.31 -26.12
C LEU A 1158 -23.67 -12.89 -26.73
N HIS A 1159 -24.61 -12.58 -27.62
CA HIS A 1159 -24.68 -11.25 -28.26
C HIS A 1159 -23.34 -10.82 -28.88
N LEU A 1160 -22.64 -11.75 -29.55
CA LEU A 1160 -21.36 -11.47 -30.19
C LEU A 1160 -21.50 -10.38 -31.28
N PRO A 1161 -20.52 -9.47 -31.41
CA PRO A 1161 -20.54 -8.37 -32.38
C PRO A 1161 -20.26 -8.78 -33.82
#